data_AF-A0A976EII3-F1
#
_entry.id   AF-A0A976EII3-F1
#
_cell.length_a   1.000
_cell.length_b   1.000
_cell.length_c   1.000
_cell.angle_alpha   90.00
_cell.angle_beta   90.00
_cell.angle_gamma   90.00
#
_symmetry.space_group_name_H-M   'P 1'
#
loop_
_entity.id
_entity.type
_entity.pdbx_description
1 polymer ?
#
loop_
_entity_poly.entity_id
_entity_poly.type
_entity_poly.pdbx_seq_one_letter_code
_entity_poly.pdbx_strand_id
1 'polypeptide(L)'
;MKIHEYQGKQILREFGVPVPRGIPAFSVDEAVIAAQELGGSVWVVKAQIHAGGRGKGGGVKVAKSIEQVREYATAILGMQLITHQTSAAGQKVRRLFVEEGANIAKELYVSMVVDRGSQRIALLASSEGGMDIEEVAHSNPDAIKKVFIDPGHGLTDAQCDDISGAIGIPAASFGEARKCLQGLYKAFIEKDASLAEINPLIVSGDGKVIALDAKFNFDSNALFRHPDIVAMRDLDEEDPAEIEASKFDLAYISLDGDIGCLVNGAGLAMSTMDTIKLYGGEPANFLDVGGGATTEKVTEAFKIMLKNPNLKAILVNIFGGIMKCDTIAEGVIAASKAVGLKVPLVVRMKGTNEELGRKMLAESGLPIISANNMGEAAEKVVAAAKAYKPAAVAAVATAATAATAAVGAAGMAGVSAAGNAAAVASTAATAAVKTLEPSAPAAGWMKWLVLVIAAILAALLLRQCTQKPEAPKPVEPPKPVAAPVVEAPKAVLPSFGKWAANVAGDKLSLEGMVKDQGAKDAILGAAKAAFGDANVADKLSLDAALPAFAFGGKWPDIFGWLKGRAASLAFEGAGVKVSGEMGDAIMKDAEAKLKSALGEGVNWTSELKAKTMAAAEAFKAGAKSFKLDVEFDTGSAKIRGDDVKELNELAALIKDGKTKGEIGGHTDNVGQPESNQKLSQARAESVAAYLVAKGVPKDVLTAKGYGDTKPVAANDTPENKQRNRRVEFVAQ
;
A
#
# COMPACT_ATOMS: atom_id res chain seq x y z
N MET A 1 16.15 -12.82 -6.38
CA MET A 1 17.15 -11.85 -5.84
C MET A 1 17.38 -10.71 -6.83
N LYS A 2 17.57 -9.48 -6.38
CA LYS A 2 17.88 -8.30 -7.23
C LYS A 2 19.37 -7.97 -7.20
N ILE A 3 19.86 -7.27 -8.21
CA ILE A 3 21.23 -6.72 -8.28
C ILE A 3 21.22 -5.26 -8.73
N HIS A 4 22.34 -4.56 -8.52
CA HIS A 4 22.55 -3.18 -8.97
C HIS A 4 22.75 -3.06 -10.49
N GLU A 5 22.51 -1.87 -11.05
CA GLU A 5 22.69 -1.59 -12.49
C GLU A 5 24.10 -1.93 -12.97
N TYR A 6 25.13 -1.54 -12.22
CA TYR A 6 26.52 -1.80 -12.63
C TYR A 6 26.82 -3.32 -12.75
N GLN A 7 26.20 -4.14 -11.89
CA GLN A 7 26.30 -5.59 -11.92
C GLN A 7 25.51 -6.17 -13.10
N GLY A 8 24.30 -5.66 -13.35
CA GLY A 8 23.51 -6.01 -14.53
C GLY A 8 24.25 -5.72 -15.84
N LYS A 9 24.92 -4.56 -15.93
CA LYS A 9 25.76 -4.20 -17.08
C LYS A 9 27.00 -5.07 -17.23
N GLN A 10 27.58 -5.53 -16.12
CA GLN A 10 28.66 -6.51 -16.17
C GLN A 10 28.18 -7.81 -16.82
N ILE A 11 27.04 -8.35 -16.38
CA ILE A 11 26.43 -9.55 -16.96
C ILE A 11 26.13 -9.34 -18.44
N LEU A 12 25.45 -8.24 -18.80
CA LEU A 12 25.17 -7.93 -20.21
C LEU A 12 26.43 -7.92 -21.08
N ARG A 13 27.53 -7.36 -20.58
CA ARG A 13 28.82 -7.34 -21.28
C ARG A 13 29.40 -8.74 -21.49
N GLU A 14 29.29 -9.63 -20.51
CA GLU A 14 29.70 -11.04 -20.63
C GLU A 14 28.95 -11.77 -21.76
N PHE A 15 27.68 -11.41 -21.97
CA PHE A 15 26.84 -11.95 -23.05
C PHE A 15 26.90 -11.15 -24.36
N GLY A 16 27.87 -10.23 -24.49
CA GLY A 16 28.13 -9.48 -25.72
C GLY A 16 27.12 -8.36 -26.01
N VAL A 17 26.27 -7.98 -25.04
CA VAL A 17 25.37 -6.84 -25.16
C VAL A 17 26.16 -5.55 -24.97
N PRO A 18 26.12 -4.60 -25.92
CA PRO A 18 26.84 -3.34 -25.79
C PRO A 18 26.29 -2.49 -24.65
N VAL A 19 27.18 -2.11 -23.73
CA VAL A 19 26.91 -1.18 -22.62
C VAL A 19 28.03 -0.13 -22.57
N PRO A 20 27.78 1.11 -22.12
CA PRO A 20 28.85 2.10 -21.96
C PRO A 20 29.89 1.63 -20.92
N ARG A 21 31.09 2.23 -20.95
CA ARG A 21 32.06 1.99 -19.88
C ARG A 21 31.60 2.75 -18.64
N GLY A 22 31.68 2.09 -17.49
CA GLY A 22 31.38 2.71 -16.22
C GLY A 22 32.05 1.96 -15.08
N ILE A 23 32.25 2.67 -13.97
CA ILE A 23 32.99 2.20 -12.81
C ILE A 23 32.14 2.49 -11.56
N PRO A 24 31.87 1.48 -10.70
CA PRO A 24 31.21 1.70 -9.42
C PRO A 24 32.13 2.46 -8.47
N ALA A 25 31.55 3.32 -7.63
CA ALA A 25 32.27 4.10 -6.64
C ALA A 25 31.54 4.08 -5.29
N PHE A 26 32.29 3.91 -4.21
CA PHE A 26 31.80 3.83 -2.83
C PHE A 26 32.10 5.10 -2.02
N SER A 27 32.82 6.03 -2.63
CA SER A 27 33.13 7.35 -2.08
C SER A 27 33.10 8.42 -3.18
N VAL A 28 33.02 9.69 -2.77
CA VAL A 28 33.08 10.83 -3.71
C VAL A 28 34.42 10.86 -4.44
N ASP A 29 35.53 10.53 -3.75
CA ASP A 29 36.86 10.51 -4.37
C ASP A 29 37.01 9.37 -5.37
N GLU A 30 36.46 8.18 -5.07
CA GLU A 30 36.38 7.09 -6.06
C GLU A 30 35.56 7.49 -7.29
N ALA A 31 34.46 8.24 -7.12
CA ALA A 31 33.66 8.70 -8.26
C ALA A 31 34.45 9.67 -9.16
N VAL A 32 35.29 10.52 -8.55
CA VAL A 32 36.19 11.42 -9.28
C VAL A 32 37.29 10.64 -10.01
N ILE A 33 37.92 9.67 -9.35
CA ILE A 33 38.93 8.79 -9.96
C ILE A 33 38.31 8.01 -11.13
N ALA A 34 37.11 7.45 -10.94
CA ALA A 34 36.37 6.75 -11.98
C ALA A 34 36.15 7.64 -13.23
N ALA A 35 35.73 8.89 -13.05
CA ALA A 35 35.56 9.82 -14.17
C ALA A 35 36.89 10.11 -14.89
N GLN A 36 37.98 10.27 -14.14
CA GLN A 36 39.32 10.49 -14.70
C GLN A 36 39.81 9.27 -15.51
N GLU A 37 39.59 8.05 -15.01
CA GLU A 37 39.96 6.81 -15.68
C GLU A 37 39.14 6.55 -16.94
N LEU A 38 37.83 6.81 -16.89
CA LEU A 38 36.98 6.73 -18.07
C LEU A 38 37.42 7.72 -19.15
N GLY A 39 37.88 8.90 -18.74
CA GLY A 39 38.22 10.00 -19.63
C GLY A 39 37.00 10.54 -20.36
N GLY A 40 37.22 11.40 -21.36
CA GLY A 40 36.16 12.06 -22.12
C GLY A 40 35.74 13.41 -21.53
N SER A 41 34.55 13.88 -21.88
CA SER A 41 34.05 15.21 -21.53
C SER A 41 32.64 15.22 -20.94
N VAL A 42 31.98 14.07 -20.89
CA VAL A 42 30.62 13.91 -20.36
C VAL A 42 30.54 12.59 -19.61
N TRP A 43 30.05 12.64 -18.38
CA TRP A 43 29.81 11.50 -17.50
C TRP A 43 28.39 11.54 -16.95
N VAL A 44 27.90 10.40 -16.49
CA VAL A 44 26.65 10.30 -15.76
C VAL A 44 26.95 9.72 -14.38
N VAL A 45 26.57 10.44 -13.32
CA VAL A 45 26.63 9.97 -11.93
C VAL A 45 25.27 9.41 -11.56
N LYS A 46 25.23 8.12 -11.23
CA LYS A 46 23.99 7.37 -10.97
C LYS A 46 24.00 6.76 -9.57
N ALA A 47 22.95 7.00 -8.79
CA ALA A 47 22.66 6.28 -7.56
C ALA A 47 22.46 4.79 -7.85
N GLN A 48 23.10 3.93 -7.07
CA GLN A 48 22.91 2.49 -7.14
C GLN A 48 22.02 2.05 -5.98
N ILE A 49 20.75 1.81 -6.33
CA ILE A 49 19.70 1.20 -5.50
C ILE A 49 18.91 0.23 -6.38
N HIS A 50 18.24 -0.75 -5.79
CA HIS A 50 17.47 -1.77 -6.53
C HIS A 50 16.14 -1.25 -7.12
N ALA A 51 15.67 -0.08 -6.67
CA ALA A 51 14.44 0.54 -7.15
C ALA A 51 14.65 1.35 -8.44
N GLY A 52 13.68 1.28 -9.36
CA GLY A 52 13.65 2.08 -10.59
C GLY A 52 13.23 3.54 -10.34
N GLY A 53 13.15 4.34 -11.41
CA GLY A 53 12.70 5.74 -11.33
C GLY A 53 13.71 6.72 -10.71
N ARG A 54 14.98 6.33 -10.61
CA ARG A 54 16.06 7.08 -9.95
C ARG A 54 16.26 8.49 -10.54
N GLY A 55 16.09 8.65 -11.86
CA GLY A 55 16.21 9.95 -12.52
C GLY A 55 15.19 10.98 -12.02
N LYS A 56 13.90 10.59 -11.93
CA LYS A 56 12.83 11.44 -11.37
C LYS A 56 13.07 11.77 -9.88
N GLY A 57 13.68 10.85 -9.13
CA GLY A 57 14.10 11.05 -7.73
C GLY A 57 15.39 11.86 -7.54
N GLY A 58 16.02 12.33 -8.62
CA GLY A 58 17.26 13.12 -8.55
C GLY A 58 18.55 12.32 -8.41
N GLY A 59 18.48 10.98 -8.45
CA GLY A 59 19.61 10.08 -8.33
C GLY A 59 20.40 9.85 -9.62
N VAL A 60 20.10 10.55 -10.72
CA VAL A 60 20.86 10.47 -11.98
C VAL A 60 21.17 11.88 -12.46
N LYS A 61 22.46 12.18 -12.68
CA LYS A 61 22.94 13.50 -13.09
C LYS A 61 24.01 13.42 -14.17
N VAL A 62 23.89 14.26 -15.20
CA VAL A 62 24.88 14.36 -16.27
C VAL A 62 25.90 15.45 -15.92
N ALA A 63 27.16 15.07 -15.79
CA ALA A 63 28.30 15.95 -15.52
C ALA A 63 29.12 16.20 -16.78
N LYS A 64 29.61 17.44 -16.95
CA LYS A 64 30.46 17.88 -18.07
C LYS A 64 31.86 18.29 -17.63
N SER A 65 32.19 18.10 -16.35
CA SER A 65 33.53 18.31 -15.80
C SER A 65 33.73 17.43 -14.56
N ILE A 66 34.98 17.24 -14.15
CA ILE A 66 35.32 16.47 -12.94
C ILE A 66 34.77 17.14 -11.68
N GLU A 67 34.72 18.47 -11.66
CA GLU A 67 34.14 19.25 -10.57
C GLU A 67 32.64 18.96 -10.44
N GLN A 68 31.91 18.87 -11.56
CA GLN A 68 30.49 18.49 -11.55
C GLN A 68 30.30 17.03 -11.12
N VAL A 69 31.20 16.12 -11.49
CA VAL A 69 31.15 14.73 -10.97
C VAL A 69 31.26 14.75 -9.45
N ARG A 70 32.22 15.51 -8.89
CA ARG A 70 32.38 15.64 -7.43
C ARG A 70 31.14 16.25 -6.76
N GLU A 71 30.59 17.31 -7.34
CA GLU A 71 29.37 17.97 -6.84
C GLU A 71 28.20 16.98 -6.77
N TYR A 72 27.90 16.29 -7.88
CA TYR A 72 26.78 15.35 -7.94
C TYR A 72 27.01 14.10 -7.10
N ALA A 73 28.23 13.58 -7.05
CA ALA A 73 28.57 12.46 -6.17
C ALA A 73 28.36 12.83 -4.70
N THR A 74 28.74 14.04 -4.29
CA THR A 74 28.52 14.55 -2.92
C THR A 74 27.04 14.70 -2.60
N ALA A 75 26.24 15.17 -3.56
CA ALA A 75 24.80 15.35 -3.37
C ALA A 75 24.02 14.02 -3.31
N ILE A 76 24.46 13.02 -4.08
CA ILE A 76 23.75 11.75 -4.23
C ILE A 76 24.19 10.74 -3.16
N LEU A 77 25.48 10.62 -2.87
CA LEU A 77 25.96 9.63 -1.92
C LEU A 77 25.46 9.94 -0.50
N GLY A 78 24.77 8.98 0.11
CA GLY A 78 24.18 9.10 1.43
C GLY A 78 22.75 9.66 1.46
N MET A 79 22.20 10.10 0.32
CA MET A 79 20.81 10.58 0.26
C MET A 79 19.81 9.45 0.50
N GLN A 80 18.63 9.79 1.06
CA GLN A 80 17.45 8.92 1.00
C GLN A 80 16.76 9.14 -0.34
N LEU A 81 16.96 8.23 -1.29
CA LEU A 81 16.39 8.31 -2.62
C LEU A 81 14.97 7.73 -2.60
N ILE A 82 13.98 8.60 -2.76
CA ILE A 82 12.58 8.23 -2.89
C ILE A 82 12.25 8.16 -4.38
N THR A 83 11.65 7.05 -4.80
CA THR A 83 11.10 6.85 -6.13
C THR A 83 9.69 6.29 -6.02
N HIS A 84 8.97 6.17 -7.14
CA HIS A 84 7.66 5.51 -7.16
C HIS A 84 7.73 4.01 -6.80
N GLN A 85 8.94 3.41 -6.80
CA GLN A 85 9.16 1.99 -6.46
C GLN A 85 9.78 1.79 -5.07
N THR A 86 10.05 2.85 -4.30
CA THR A 86 10.51 2.74 -2.91
C THR A 86 9.34 2.95 -1.95
N SER A 87 9.51 2.56 -0.69
CA SER A 87 8.62 3.01 0.39
C SER A 87 8.71 4.53 0.58
N ALA A 88 7.84 5.10 1.42
CA ALA A 88 7.88 6.51 1.77
C ALA A 88 9.20 6.94 2.45
N ALA A 89 9.94 5.99 3.05
CA ALA A 89 11.24 6.25 3.67
C ALA A 89 12.39 6.36 2.64
N GLY A 90 12.16 5.94 1.39
CA GLY A 90 13.18 5.84 0.35
C GLY A 90 14.22 4.76 0.62
N GLN A 91 15.24 4.70 -0.23
CA GLN A 91 16.40 3.82 -0.07
C GLN A 91 17.67 4.65 0.09
N LYS A 92 18.53 4.28 1.04
CA LYS A 92 19.79 5.00 1.27
C LYS A 92 20.77 4.71 0.15
N VAL A 93 21.22 5.74 -0.55
CA VAL A 93 22.24 5.58 -1.58
C VAL A 93 23.61 5.38 -0.91
N ARG A 94 24.16 4.17 -1.02
CA ARG A 94 25.47 3.81 -0.44
C ARG A 94 26.58 3.68 -1.47
N ARG A 95 26.20 3.66 -2.75
CA ARG A 95 27.08 3.37 -3.87
C ARG A 95 26.65 4.21 -5.07
N LEU A 96 27.62 4.61 -5.87
CA LEU A 96 27.44 5.34 -7.10
C LEU A 96 27.94 4.50 -8.28
N PHE A 97 27.47 4.84 -9.46
CA PHE A 97 28.03 4.36 -10.71
C PHE A 97 28.32 5.57 -11.59
N VAL A 98 29.59 5.71 -11.98
CA VAL A 98 30.04 6.75 -12.90
C VAL A 98 30.21 6.11 -14.27
N GLU A 99 29.51 6.64 -15.26
CA GLU A 99 29.44 6.07 -16.60
C GLU A 99 29.74 7.13 -17.67
N GLU A 100 30.26 6.71 -18.82
CA GLU A 100 30.39 7.57 -20.00
C GLU A 100 29.04 8.13 -20.47
N GLY A 101 29.06 9.38 -20.97
CA GLY A 101 27.93 9.92 -21.73
C GLY A 101 27.72 9.17 -23.04
N ALA A 102 26.45 8.98 -23.44
CA ALA A 102 26.08 8.36 -24.70
C ALA A 102 25.41 9.37 -25.65
N ASN A 103 25.65 9.22 -26.96
CA ASN A 103 24.93 9.97 -27.98
C ASN A 103 23.59 9.28 -28.28
N ILE A 104 22.50 9.86 -27.78
CA ILE A 104 21.16 9.26 -27.86
C ILE A 104 20.41 9.86 -29.05
N ALA A 105 20.13 9.06 -30.07
CA ALA A 105 19.24 9.46 -31.17
C ALA A 105 17.80 9.00 -30.91
N LYS A 106 17.63 7.83 -30.28
CA LYS A 106 16.33 7.29 -29.89
C LYS A 106 16.45 6.48 -28.60
N GLU A 107 15.46 6.61 -27.73
CA GLU A 107 15.28 5.77 -26.54
C GLU A 107 14.16 4.75 -26.80
N LEU A 108 14.39 3.51 -26.39
CA LEU A 108 13.50 2.38 -26.54
C LEU A 108 13.45 1.61 -25.21
N TYR A 109 12.47 0.73 -25.09
CA TYR A 109 12.34 -0.17 -23.96
C TYR A 109 12.45 -1.62 -24.44
N VAL A 110 13.18 -2.46 -23.70
CA VAL A 110 13.20 -3.91 -23.90
C VAL A 110 13.23 -4.62 -22.54
N SER A 111 12.44 -5.68 -22.39
CA SER A 111 12.58 -6.60 -21.25
C SER A 111 12.21 -8.04 -21.58
N MET A 112 12.63 -8.95 -20.70
CA MET A 112 12.26 -10.35 -20.71
C MET A 112 11.70 -10.76 -19.36
N VAL A 113 10.59 -11.49 -19.39
CA VAL A 113 9.93 -12.06 -18.22
C VAL A 113 9.40 -13.46 -18.54
N VAL A 114 9.20 -14.27 -17.50
CA VAL A 114 8.43 -15.52 -17.65
C VAL A 114 6.94 -15.18 -17.63
N ASP A 115 6.29 -15.28 -18.79
CA ASP A 115 4.85 -15.08 -18.89
C ASP A 115 4.12 -16.34 -18.42
N ARG A 116 3.41 -16.21 -17.30
CA ARG A 116 2.72 -17.34 -16.65
C ARG A 116 1.54 -17.88 -17.45
N GLY A 117 0.92 -17.05 -18.30
CA GLY A 117 -0.23 -17.44 -19.11
C GLY A 117 0.16 -18.36 -20.26
N SER A 118 1.17 -17.96 -21.02
CA SER A 118 1.74 -18.74 -22.13
C SER A 118 2.74 -19.80 -21.68
N GLN A 119 3.22 -19.73 -20.43
CA GLN A 119 4.28 -20.59 -19.88
C GLN A 119 5.57 -20.51 -20.70
N ARG A 120 5.87 -19.32 -21.23
CA ARG A 120 7.04 -19.05 -22.07
C ARG A 120 7.73 -17.79 -21.61
N ILE A 121 8.98 -17.61 -22.05
CA ILE A 121 9.64 -16.33 -21.91
C ILE A 121 9.02 -15.37 -22.93
N ALA A 122 8.58 -14.21 -22.45
CA ALA A 122 8.08 -13.14 -23.27
C ALA A 122 9.15 -12.05 -23.36
N LEU A 123 9.57 -11.74 -24.59
CA LEU A 123 10.30 -10.52 -24.92
C LEU A 123 9.27 -9.41 -25.13
N LEU A 124 9.36 -8.36 -24.32
CA LEU A 124 8.57 -7.14 -24.40
C LEU A 124 9.45 -6.04 -24.98
N ALA A 125 8.94 -5.25 -25.92
CA ALA A 125 9.66 -4.10 -26.44
C ALA A 125 8.72 -2.94 -26.76
N SER A 126 9.21 -1.70 -26.66
CA SER A 126 8.41 -0.51 -26.97
C SER A 126 9.26 0.61 -27.57
N SER A 127 8.62 1.46 -28.38
CA SER A 127 9.16 2.76 -28.81
C SER A 127 9.25 3.78 -27.68
N GLU A 128 8.55 3.53 -26.56
CA GLU A 128 8.40 4.43 -25.42
C GLU A 128 9.50 4.17 -24.37
N GLY A 129 10.77 4.35 -24.75
CA GLY A 129 11.90 4.21 -23.84
C GLY A 129 12.03 5.35 -22.83
N GLY A 130 12.71 5.10 -21.70
CA GLY A 130 12.96 6.10 -20.65
C GLY A 130 11.74 6.40 -19.78
N MET A 131 10.62 5.71 -20.01
CA MET A 131 9.36 5.86 -19.27
C MET A 131 9.08 4.63 -18.38
N ASP A 132 8.14 4.80 -17.46
CA ASP A 132 7.59 3.69 -16.67
C ASP A 132 6.74 2.82 -17.61
N ILE A 133 7.15 1.56 -17.78
CA ILE A 133 6.51 0.67 -18.76
C ILE A 133 5.11 0.25 -18.30
N GLU A 134 4.86 0.18 -17.00
CA GLU A 134 3.55 -0.11 -16.43
C GLU A 134 2.56 1.03 -16.74
N GLU A 135 3.02 2.28 -16.70
CA GLU A 135 2.24 3.45 -17.15
C GLU A 135 1.92 3.38 -18.66
N VAL A 136 2.91 3.02 -19.48
CA VAL A 136 2.72 2.82 -20.93
C VAL A 136 1.76 1.66 -21.20
N ALA A 137 1.86 0.55 -20.46
CA ALA A 137 0.97 -0.60 -20.61
C ALA A 137 -0.49 -0.25 -20.34
N HIS A 138 -0.74 0.64 -19.37
CA HIS A 138 -2.08 1.10 -19.04
C HIS A 138 -2.61 2.16 -20.03
N SER A 139 -1.79 3.14 -20.39
CA SER A 139 -2.21 4.30 -21.19
C SER A 139 -2.15 4.08 -22.70
N ASN A 140 -1.21 3.27 -23.17
CA ASN A 140 -0.97 2.97 -24.59
C ASN A 140 -0.46 1.52 -24.77
N PRO A 141 -1.30 0.51 -24.50
CA PRO A 141 -0.91 -0.91 -24.57
C PRO A 141 -0.38 -1.32 -25.96
N ASP A 142 -0.85 -0.68 -27.04
CA ASP A 142 -0.44 -0.98 -28.41
C ASP A 142 1.02 -0.61 -28.69
N ALA A 143 1.61 0.29 -27.88
CA ALA A 143 3.04 0.60 -27.97
C ALA A 143 3.94 -0.54 -27.48
N ILE A 144 3.39 -1.54 -26.79
CA ILE A 144 4.15 -2.68 -26.27
C ILE A 144 4.02 -3.87 -27.22
N LYS A 145 5.11 -4.18 -27.90
CA LYS A 145 5.26 -5.34 -28.77
C LYS A 145 5.74 -6.52 -27.95
N LYS A 146 5.24 -7.71 -28.26
CA LYS A 146 5.52 -8.93 -27.50
C LYS A 146 5.88 -10.07 -28.42
N VAL A 147 6.90 -10.83 -28.05
CA VAL A 147 7.29 -12.07 -28.71
C VAL A 147 7.39 -13.17 -27.65
N PHE A 148 6.64 -14.25 -27.85
CA PHE A 148 6.78 -15.46 -27.03
C PHE A 148 7.84 -16.36 -27.63
N ILE A 149 8.89 -16.63 -26.85
CA ILE A 149 10.04 -17.38 -27.31
C ILE A 149 9.77 -18.88 -27.14
N ASP A 150 10.02 -19.64 -28.20
CA ASP A 150 9.93 -21.09 -28.15
C ASP A 150 11.18 -21.65 -27.43
N PRO A 151 11.02 -22.45 -26.36
CA PRO A 151 12.18 -22.96 -25.61
C PRO A 151 13.10 -23.89 -26.42
N GLY A 152 12.60 -24.53 -27.48
CA GLY A 152 13.39 -25.44 -28.30
C GLY A 152 14.27 -24.73 -29.33
N HIS A 153 13.81 -23.59 -29.84
CA HIS A 153 14.55 -22.81 -30.86
C HIS A 153 15.25 -21.57 -30.31
N GLY A 154 14.83 -21.06 -29.14
CA GLY A 154 15.30 -19.81 -28.58
C GLY A 154 14.84 -18.58 -29.40
N LEU A 155 15.47 -17.44 -29.15
CA LEU A 155 15.15 -16.19 -29.83
C LEU A 155 15.78 -16.13 -31.23
N THR A 156 14.94 -16.20 -32.26
CA THR A 156 15.39 -16.27 -33.66
C THR A 156 15.71 -14.89 -34.25
N ASP A 157 16.52 -14.87 -35.32
CA ASP A 157 16.85 -13.64 -36.06
C ASP A 157 15.59 -12.94 -36.60
N ALA A 158 14.65 -13.71 -37.17
CA ALA A 158 13.40 -13.16 -37.70
C ALA A 158 12.56 -12.47 -36.61
N GLN A 159 12.44 -13.10 -35.43
CA GLN A 159 11.75 -12.48 -34.29
C GLN A 159 12.43 -11.18 -33.83
N CYS A 160 13.77 -11.14 -33.84
CA CYS A 160 14.53 -9.95 -33.51
C CYS A 160 14.32 -8.84 -34.53
N ASP A 161 14.35 -9.16 -35.83
CA ASP A 161 14.17 -8.19 -36.91
C ASP A 161 12.73 -7.63 -36.89
N ASP A 162 11.72 -8.51 -36.73
CA ASP A 162 10.31 -8.13 -36.65
C ASP A 162 10.04 -7.18 -35.46
N ILE A 163 10.51 -7.54 -34.26
CA ILE A 163 10.27 -6.71 -33.07
C ILE A 163 11.06 -5.39 -33.14
N SER A 164 12.28 -5.42 -33.70
CA SER A 164 13.11 -4.22 -33.90
C SER A 164 12.44 -3.24 -34.87
N GLY A 165 11.91 -3.74 -35.98
CA GLY A 165 11.12 -2.93 -36.91
C GLY A 165 9.86 -2.36 -36.25
N ALA A 166 9.16 -3.16 -35.45
CA ALA A 166 7.91 -2.76 -34.80
C ALA A 166 8.06 -1.66 -33.74
N ILE A 167 9.26 -1.51 -33.13
CA ILE A 167 9.59 -0.41 -32.22
C ILE A 167 10.37 0.72 -32.90
N GLY A 168 10.60 0.60 -34.21
CA GLY A 168 11.22 1.61 -35.06
C GLY A 168 12.74 1.74 -34.88
N ILE A 169 13.45 0.62 -34.68
CA ILE A 169 14.89 0.55 -34.94
C ILE A 169 15.11 0.61 -36.46
N PRO A 170 16.05 1.41 -36.97
CA PRO A 170 16.36 1.43 -38.41
C PRO A 170 16.86 0.07 -38.91
N ALA A 171 16.48 -0.34 -40.11
CA ALA A 171 16.89 -1.63 -40.70
C ALA A 171 18.42 -1.80 -40.76
N ALA A 172 19.17 -0.72 -40.96
CA ALA A 172 20.63 -0.73 -40.94
C ALA A 172 21.22 -1.14 -39.57
N SER A 173 20.45 -0.97 -38.49
CA SER A 173 20.82 -1.31 -37.11
C SER A 173 20.30 -2.69 -36.66
N PHE A 174 19.62 -3.46 -37.53
CA PHE A 174 19.08 -4.77 -37.15
C PHE A 174 20.17 -5.77 -36.73
N GLY A 175 21.34 -5.73 -37.37
CA GLY A 175 22.48 -6.55 -36.94
C GLY A 175 22.89 -6.32 -35.48
N GLU A 176 22.97 -5.04 -35.07
CA GLU A 176 23.27 -4.65 -33.69
C GLU A 176 22.12 -5.00 -32.74
N ALA A 177 20.87 -4.80 -33.17
CA ALA A 177 19.69 -5.16 -32.39
C ALA A 177 19.62 -6.68 -32.13
N ARG A 178 19.86 -7.52 -33.14
CA ARG A 178 19.93 -8.99 -32.99
C ARG A 178 20.95 -9.39 -31.92
N LYS A 179 22.18 -8.86 -32.03
CA LYS A 179 23.24 -9.13 -31.05
C LYS A 179 22.81 -8.75 -29.62
N CYS A 180 22.19 -7.58 -29.46
CA CYS A 180 21.69 -7.11 -28.17
C CYS A 180 20.57 -8.00 -27.62
N LEU A 181 19.53 -8.27 -28.41
CA LEU A 181 18.35 -9.02 -27.98
C LEU A 181 18.68 -10.50 -27.70
N GLN A 182 19.50 -11.13 -28.54
CA GLN A 182 19.94 -12.50 -28.32
C GLN A 182 20.92 -12.62 -27.14
N GLY A 183 21.80 -11.63 -26.94
CA GLY A 183 22.65 -11.56 -25.76
C GLY A 183 21.82 -11.43 -24.47
N LEU A 184 20.80 -10.58 -24.47
CA LEU A 184 19.85 -10.45 -23.36
C LEU A 184 19.12 -11.78 -23.10
N TYR A 185 18.68 -12.48 -24.14
CA TYR A 185 18.03 -13.79 -24.02
C TYR A 185 18.94 -14.84 -23.40
N LYS A 186 20.19 -14.92 -23.88
CA LYS A 186 21.19 -15.83 -23.31
C LYS A 186 21.48 -15.51 -21.85
N ALA A 187 21.66 -14.24 -21.50
CA ALA A 187 21.83 -13.82 -20.12
C ALA A 187 20.64 -14.21 -19.24
N PHE A 188 19.41 -14.03 -19.76
CA PHE A 188 18.19 -14.38 -19.04
C PHE A 188 18.12 -15.89 -18.73
N ILE A 189 18.41 -16.74 -19.72
CA ILE A 189 18.40 -18.20 -19.57
C ILE A 189 19.56 -18.69 -18.71
N GLU A 190 20.79 -18.33 -19.07
CA GLU A 190 22.00 -18.92 -18.47
C GLU A 190 22.21 -18.48 -17.03
N LYS A 191 21.66 -17.34 -16.61
CA LYS A 191 21.73 -16.85 -15.22
C LYS A 191 20.45 -17.11 -14.42
N ASP A 192 19.46 -17.82 -14.98
CA ASP A 192 18.14 -18.03 -14.36
C ASP A 192 17.48 -16.73 -13.89
N ALA A 193 17.48 -15.73 -14.78
CA ALA A 193 16.77 -14.48 -14.52
C ALA A 193 15.25 -14.72 -14.49
N SER A 194 14.57 -14.04 -13.59
CA SER A 194 13.10 -13.91 -13.59
C SER A 194 12.63 -12.61 -14.25
N LEU A 195 13.51 -11.61 -14.31
CA LEU A 195 13.35 -10.35 -15.05
C LEU A 195 14.72 -9.92 -15.58
N ALA A 196 14.80 -9.54 -16.85
CA ALA A 196 15.91 -8.77 -17.38
C ALA A 196 15.36 -7.60 -18.20
N GLU A 197 15.65 -6.37 -17.81
CA GLU A 197 15.09 -5.16 -18.39
C GLU A 197 16.20 -4.18 -18.75
N ILE A 198 16.08 -3.57 -19.93
CA ILE A 198 16.93 -2.51 -20.44
C ILE A 198 16.03 -1.30 -20.71
N ASN A 199 16.14 -0.28 -19.87
CA ASN A 199 15.33 0.92 -19.97
C ASN A 199 16.11 2.20 -19.57
N PRO A 200 16.66 2.97 -20.53
CA PRO A 200 16.46 2.83 -21.97
C PRO A 200 17.46 1.89 -22.66
N LEU A 201 16.99 1.21 -23.70
CA LEU A 201 17.81 0.74 -24.81
C LEU A 201 17.91 1.87 -25.82
N ILE A 202 19.10 2.29 -26.24
CA ILE A 202 19.22 3.39 -27.19
C ILE A 202 19.63 2.94 -28.58
N VAL A 203 19.24 3.74 -29.57
CA VAL A 203 19.92 3.82 -30.86
C VAL A 203 20.71 5.12 -30.88
N SER A 204 22.00 5.00 -31.17
CA SER A 204 22.92 6.14 -31.27
C SER A 204 22.93 6.74 -32.68
N GLY A 205 23.49 7.94 -32.83
CA GLY A 205 23.54 8.64 -34.12
C GLY A 205 24.33 7.88 -35.22
N ASP A 206 25.26 7.01 -34.84
CA ASP A 206 26.01 6.11 -35.73
C ASP A 206 25.35 4.74 -35.90
N GLY A 207 24.11 4.57 -35.40
CA GLY A 207 23.29 3.38 -35.60
C GLY A 207 23.61 2.21 -34.66
N LYS A 208 24.46 2.39 -33.64
CA LYS A 208 24.70 1.33 -32.64
C LYS A 208 23.53 1.22 -31.67
N VAL A 209 23.26 -0.01 -31.23
CA VAL A 209 22.22 -0.34 -30.24
C VAL A 209 22.90 -0.63 -28.91
N ILE A 210 22.60 0.15 -27.87
CA ILE A 210 23.35 0.17 -26.61
C ILE A 210 22.38 0.15 -25.42
N ALA A 211 22.63 -0.70 -24.43
CA ALA A 211 21.88 -0.74 -23.18
C ALA A 211 22.40 0.32 -22.20
N LEU A 212 21.65 1.41 -22.01
CA LEU A 212 22.03 2.50 -21.09
C LEU A 212 21.60 2.27 -19.65
N ASP A 213 20.69 1.35 -19.40
CA ASP A 213 20.34 0.89 -18.07
C ASP A 213 20.15 -0.63 -18.09
N ALA A 214 20.27 -1.26 -16.93
CA ALA A 214 20.08 -2.69 -16.78
C ALA A 214 19.44 -2.98 -15.43
N LYS A 215 18.36 -3.74 -15.43
CA LYS A 215 17.70 -4.22 -14.21
C LYS A 215 17.49 -5.72 -14.32
N PHE A 216 18.00 -6.44 -13.33
CA PHE A 216 17.90 -7.89 -13.25
C PHE A 216 17.27 -8.34 -11.94
N ASN A 217 16.33 -9.27 -12.04
CA ASN A 217 15.93 -10.13 -10.94
C ASN A 217 16.23 -11.57 -11.33
N PHE A 218 16.68 -12.36 -10.37
CA PHE A 218 16.98 -13.79 -10.51
C PHE A 218 15.97 -14.63 -9.75
N ASP A 219 15.68 -15.82 -10.25
CA ASP A 219 14.92 -16.82 -9.49
C ASP A 219 15.74 -17.27 -8.29
N SER A 220 15.25 -16.95 -7.08
CA SER A 220 15.91 -17.33 -5.84
C SER A 220 16.04 -18.85 -5.69
N ASN A 221 15.16 -19.64 -6.32
CA ASN A 221 15.22 -21.10 -6.30
C ASN A 221 16.37 -21.68 -7.15
N ALA A 222 16.96 -20.89 -8.05
CA ALA A 222 18.08 -21.31 -8.88
C ALA A 222 19.45 -20.88 -8.32
N LEU A 223 19.48 -20.07 -7.25
CA LEU A 223 20.74 -19.49 -6.74
C LEU A 223 21.76 -20.54 -6.25
N PHE A 224 21.32 -21.74 -5.87
CA PHE A 224 22.23 -22.82 -5.45
C PHE A 224 23.22 -23.23 -6.56
N ARG A 225 22.91 -22.97 -7.84
CA ARG A 225 23.79 -23.23 -8.99
C ARG A 225 24.46 -21.98 -9.57
N HIS A 226 24.27 -20.81 -8.94
CA HIS A 226 24.82 -19.52 -9.37
C HIS A 226 25.56 -18.80 -8.24
N PRO A 227 26.71 -19.34 -7.76
CA PRO A 227 27.48 -18.72 -6.70
C PRO A 227 28.04 -17.33 -7.08
N ASP A 228 28.27 -17.11 -8.37
CA ASP A 228 28.65 -15.82 -8.96
C ASP A 228 27.56 -14.76 -8.78
N ILE A 229 26.30 -15.13 -8.96
CA ILE A 229 25.15 -14.24 -8.75
C ILE A 229 24.93 -14.00 -7.25
N VAL A 230 25.01 -15.05 -6.41
CA VAL A 230 24.90 -14.91 -4.94
C VAL A 230 25.94 -13.93 -4.39
N ALA A 231 27.15 -13.92 -4.92
CA ALA A 231 28.20 -12.97 -4.53
C ALA A 231 27.86 -11.50 -4.82
N MET A 232 26.89 -11.23 -5.70
CA MET A 232 26.42 -9.88 -6.04
C MET A 232 25.35 -9.35 -5.06
N ARG A 233 24.80 -10.20 -4.18
CA ARG A 233 23.71 -9.84 -3.26
C ARG A 233 24.10 -8.67 -2.35
N ASP A 234 23.25 -7.66 -2.31
CA ASP A 234 23.41 -6.53 -1.41
C ASP A 234 22.37 -6.54 -0.29
N LEU A 235 22.82 -6.87 0.93
CA LEU A 235 21.95 -6.88 2.10
C LEU A 235 21.56 -5.47 2.58
N ASP A 236 22.26 -4.41 2.15
CA ASP A 236 21.86 -3.03 2.47
C ASP A 236 20.57 -2.59 1.75
N GLU A 237 20.13 -3.35 0.73
CA GLU A 237 18.94 -3.11 -0.09
C GLU A 237 17.74 -4.00 0.28
N GLU A 238 17.86 -4.81 1.32
CA GLU A 238 16.82 -5.71 1.81
C GLU A 238 16.38 -5.31 3.23
N ASP A 239 15.15 -5.67 3.61
CA ASP A 239 14.65 -5.41 4.96
C ASP A 239 15.46 -6.26 5.98
N PRO A 240 16.05 -5.65 7.03
CA PRO A 240 16.80 -6.37 8.06
C PRO A 240 16.03 -7.52 8.72
N ALA A 241 14.71 -7.39 8.87
CA ALA A 241 13.84 -8.43 9.42
C ALA A 241 13.72 -9.62 8.47
N GLU A 242 13.61 -9.37 7.16
CA GLU A 242 13.60 -10.43 6.14
C GLU A 242 14.94 -11.16 6.07
N ILE A 243 16.06 -10.43 6.18
CA ILE A 243 17.41 -11.02 6.23
C ILE A 243 17.54 -11.94 7.44
N GLU A 244 17.12 -11.49 8.62
CA GLU A 244 17.17 -12.29 9.84
C GLU A 244 16.27 -13.53 9.76
N ALA A 245 15.04 -13.36 9.25
CA ALA A 245 14.10 -14.46 9.01
C ALA A 245 14.69 -15.53 8.08
N SER A 246 15.36 -15.10 7.00
CA SER A 246 15.93 -16.03 6.01
C SER A 246 16.99 -16.96 6.58
N LYS A 247 17.67 -16.60 7.68
CA LYS A 247 18.66 -17.46 8.36
C LYS A 247 18.05 -18.69 9.02
N PHE A 248 16.74 -18.68 9.23
CA PHE A 248 15.97 -19.75 9.86
C PHE A 248 14.96 -20.40 8.90
N ASP A 249 15.13 -20.15 7.58
CA ASP A 249 14.19 -20.52 6.52
C ASP A 249 12.75 -20.07 6.83
N LEU A 250 12.61 -18.84 7.35
CA LEU A 250 11.31 -18.19 7.56
C LEU A 250 11.06 -17.24 6.39
N ALA A 251 9.91 -17.38 5.73
CA ALA A 251 9.46 -16.38 4.77
C ALA A 251 8.69 -15.30 5.53
N TYR A 252 9.32 -14.12 5.68
CA TYR A 252 8.79 -12.99 6.43
C TYR A 252 8.66 -11.78 5.50
N ILE A 253 7.63 -10.96 5.69
CA ILE A 253 7.49 -9.64 5.07
C ILE A 253 6.89 -8.70 6.11
N SER A 254 7.54 -7.55 6.35
CA SER A 254 7.05 -6.50 7.25
C SER A 254 5.82 -5.79 6.65
N LEU A 255 4.83 -5.48 7.49
CA LEU A 255 3.67 -4.65 7.14
C LEU A 255 3.45 -3.56 8.21
N ASP A 256 2.60 -2.58 7.93
CA ASP A 256 2.40 -1.41 8.80
C ASP A 256 1.44 -1.64 9.98
N GLY A 257 0.89 -2.85 10.12
CA GLY A 257 -0.11 -3.16 11.14
C GLY A 257 0.42 -3.40 12.55
N ASP A 258 -0.49 -3.81 13.44
CA ASP A 258 -0.24 -4.02 14.87
C ASP A 258 -0.53 -5.44 15.38
N ILE A 259 -1.01 -6.34 14.50
CA ILE A 259 -1.27 -7.75 14.82
C ILE A 259 -0.28 -8.65 14.09
N GLY A 260 0.64 -9.25 14.82
CA GLY A 260 1.61 -10.18 14.27
C GLY A 260 0.98 -11.51 13.89
N CYS A 261 1.45 -12.12 12.82
CA CYS A 261 0.97 -13.41 12.34
C CYS A 261 2.11 -14.43 12.34
N LEU A 262 1.86 -15.64 12.83
CA LEU A 262 2.74 -16.79 12.66
C LEU A 262 1.92 -17.97 12.16
N VAL A 263 2.21 -18.42 10.95
CA VAL A 263 1.39 -19.39 10.23
C VAL A 263 2.27 -20.39 9.51
N ASN A 264 1.77 -21.62 9.30
CA ASN A 264 2.41 -22.60 8.44
C ASN A 264 1.69 -22.70 7.08
N GLY A 265 2.43 -22.50 6.00
CA GLY A 265 1.97 -22.46 4.63
C GLY A 265 1.57 -21.06 4.16
N ALA A 266 2.21 -20.60 3.08
CA ALA A 266 2.00 -19.27 2.51
C ALA A 266 0.53 -18.93 2.21
N GLY A 267 -0.25 -19.88 1.67
CA GLY A 267 -1.68 -19.68 1.42
C GLY A 267 -2.49 -19.40 2.69
N LEU A 268 -2.22 -20.17 3.76
CA LEU A 268 -2.87 -19.96 5.05
C LEU A 268 -2.40 -18.66 5.71
N ALA A 269 -1.12 -18.28 5.53
CA ALA A 269 -0.58 -17.03 6.04
C ALA A 269 -1.29 -15.83 5.42
N MET A 270 -1.47 -15.82 4.09
CA MET A 270 -2.26 -14.80 3.38
C MET A 270 -3.71 -14.77 3.87
N SER A 271 -4.40 -15.91 3.91
CA SER A 271 -5.79 -15.95 4.40
C SER A 271 -5.93 -15.50 5.86
N THR A 272 -4.91 -15.72 6.70
CA THR A 272 -4.92 -15.27 8.10
C THR A 272 -4.84 -13.74 8.18
N MET A 273 -3.95 -13.13 7.41
CA MET A 273 -3.85 -11.66 7.32
C MET A 273 -5.16 -11.06 6.78
N ASP A 274 -5.71 -11.64 5.72
CA ASP A 274 -6.99 -11.20 5.14
C ASP A 274 -8.12 -11.32 6.16
N THR A 275 -8.15 -12.39 6.96
CA THR A 275 -9.17 -12.58 7.99
C THR A 275 -8.99 -11.56 9.12
N ILE A 276 -7.77 -11.25 9.56
CA ILE A 276 -7.53 -10.18 10.54
C ILE A 276 -8.07 -8.85 10.00
N LYS A 277 -7.78 -8.54 8.74
CA LYS A 277 -8.25 -7.32 8.08
C LYS A 277 -9.77 -7.28 7.96
N LEU A 278 -10.39 -8.39 7.58
CA LEU A 278 -11.84 -8.56 7.47
C LEU A 278 -12.55 -8.29 8.81
N TYR A 279 -11.92 -8.67 9.94
CA TYR A 279 -12.44 -8.43 11.29
C TYR A 279 -12.02 -7.05 11.87
N GLY A 280 -11.44 -6.17 11.04
CA GLY A 280 -11.10 -4.80 11.41
C GLY A 280 -9.84 -4.65 12.25
N GLY A 281 -8.89 -5.58 12.11
CA GLY A 281 -7.51 -5.43 12.59
C GLY A 281 -6.54 -5.12 11.47
N GLU A 282 -5.28 -4.84 11.82
CA GLU A 282 -4.22 -4.56 10.86
C GLU A 282 -3.08 -5.59 11.01
N PRO A 283 -2.85 -6.47 10.02
CA PRO A 283 -1.74 -7.42 10.08
C PRO A 283 -0.40 -6.68 10.02
N ALA A 284 0.49 -7.00 10.96
CA ALA A 284 1.81 -6.38 11.11
C ALA A 284 2.90 -7.06 10.27
N ASN A 285 2.64 -8.28 9.80
CA ASN A 285 3.59 -9.04 8.99
C ASN A 285 2.89 -10.20 8.26
N PHE A 286 3.49 -10.62 7.15
CA PHE A 286 3.39 -11.99 6.65
C PHE A 286 4.49 -12.82 7.31
N LEU A 287 4.18 -14.04 7.77
CA LEU A 287 5.19 -15.01 8.16
C LEU A 287 4.71 -16.44 7.93
N ASP A 288 5.46 -17.16 7.11
CA ASP A 288 5.32 -18.60 6.89
C ASP A 288 6.52 -19.33 7.52
N VAL A 289 6.24 -20.20 8.49
CA VAL A 289 7.24 -21.08 9.15
C VAL A 289 7.54 -22.36 8.36
N GLY A 290 6.86 -22.58 7.23
CA GLY A 290 6.96 -23.77 6.40
C GLY A 290 6.32 -25.01 7.03
N GLY A 291 6.72 -26.20 6.56
CA GLY A 291 6.16 -27.47 7.02
C GLY A 291 6.55 -27.89 8.45
N GLY A 292 7.49 -27.19 9.09
CA GLY A 292 7.99 -27.52 10.43
C GLY A 292 8.10 -26.29 11.33
N ALA A 293 7.32 -26.27 12.42
CA ALA A 293 7.34 -25.22 13.43
C ALA A 293 8.21 -25.65 14.63
N THR A 294 9.52 -25.75 14.44
CA THR A 294 10.45 -26.08 15.55
C THR A 294 10.48 -24.96 16.57
N THR A 295 10.82 -25.27 17.83
CA THR A 295 10.93 -24.27 18.91
C THR A 295 11.88 -23.13 18.55
N GLU A 296 12.99 -23.42 17.88
CA GLU A 296 13.94 -22.40 17.41
C GLU A 296 13.29 -21.46 16.40
N LYS A 297 12.67 -21.99 15.33
CA LYS A 297 11.98 -21.18 14.33
C LYS A 297 10.89 -20.30 14.93
N VAL A 298 10.08 -20.84 15.84
CA VAL A 298 9.02 -20.09 16.52
C VAL A 298 9.60 -19.00 17.44
N THR A 299 10.70 -19.29 18.13
CA THR A 299 11.40 -18.32 19.00
C THR A 299 11.93 -17.15 18.18
N GLU A 300 12.60 -17.42 17.06
CA GLU A 300 13.14 -16.37 16.20
C GLU A 300 12.03 -15.58 15.51
N ALA A 301 10.95 -16.23 15.08
CA ALA A 301 9.76 -15.54 14.56
C ALA A 301 9.19 -14.55 15.59
N PHE A 302 9.09 -14.93 16.87
CA PHE A 302 8.67 -14.00 17.93
C PHE A 302 9.66 -12.86 18.14
N LYS A 303 10.98 -13.13 18.17
CA LYS A 303 11.99 -12.07 18.30
C LYS A 303 11.91 -11.05 17.17
N ILE A 304 11.74 -11.51 15.93
CA ILE A 304 11.61 -10.66 14.75
C ILE A 304 10.36 -9.78 14.86
N MET A 305 9.18 -10.38 15.13
CA MET A 305 7.94 -9.62 15.28
C MET A 305 8.01 -8.58 16.42
N LEU A 306 8.64 -8.92 17.54
CA LEU A 306 8.78 -8.02 18.69
C LEU A 306 9.67 -6.79 18.44
N LYS A 307 10.42 -6.75 17.33
CA LYS A 307 11.13 -5.53 16.90
C LYS A 307 10.18 -4.47 16.36
N ASN A 308 8.97 -4.83 15.93
CA ASN A 308 7.95 -3.86 15.57
C ASN A 308 7.40 -3.19 16.84
N PRO A 309 7.66 -1.88 17.05
CA PRO A 309 7.20 -1.18 18.25
C PRO A 309 5.68 -1.01 18.31
N ASN A 310 4.99 -1.16 17.18
CA ASN A 310 3.53 -1.07 17.08
C ASN A 310 2.83 -2.39 17.36
N LEU A 311 3.56 -3.50 17.57
CA LEU A 311 2.96 -4.81 17.80
C LEU A 311 2.14 -4.82 19.11
N LYS A 312 0.85 -5.14 19.00
CA LYS A 312 -0.11 -5.17 20.12
C LYS A 312 -0.65 -6.55 20.44
N ALA A 313 -0.64 -7.48 19.49
CA ALA A 313 -1.05 -8.88 19.70
C ALA A 313 -0.41 -9.78 18.64
N ILE A 314 -0.38 -11.08 18.90
CA ILE A 314 0.07 -12.09 17.94
C ILE A 314 -1.02 -13.14 17.75
N LEU A 315 -1.28 -13.50 16.49
CA LEU A 315 -2.06 -14.66 16.11
C LEU A 315 -1.14 -15.76 15.57
N VAL A 316 -1.05 -16.87 16.32
CA VAL A 316 -0.50 -18.13 15.84
C VAL A 316 -1.65 -18.95 15.25
N ASN A 317 -1.66 -19.14 13.94
CA ASN A 317 -2.66 -19.97 13.26
C ASN A 317 -1.97 -21.14 12.59
N ILE A 318 -2.09 -22.32 13.18
CA ILE A 318 -1.42 -23.52 12.69
C ILE A 318 -2.45 -24.58 12.29
N PHE A 319 -2.26 -25.12 11.09
CA PHE A 319 -2.92 -26.34 10.66
C PHE A 319 -1.89 -27.48 10.67
N GLY A 320 -1.96 -28.31 11.70
CA GLY A 320 -1.17 -29.53 11.86
C GLY A 320 -1.47 -30.52 10.74
N GLY A 321 -0.62 -30.50 9.72
CA GLY A 321 -0.56 -31.52 8.67
C GLY A 321 0.30 -32.70 9.14
N ILE A 322 1.60 -32.65 8.84
CA ILE A 322 2.57 -33.69 9.25
C ILE A 322 2.91 -33.58 10.75
N MET A 323 2.91 -32.36 11.29
CA MET A 323 3.22 -32.08 12.71
C MET A 323 1.97 -32.22 13.59
N LYS A 324 2.14 -32.82 14.77
CA LYS A 324 1.08 -32.93 15.77
C LYS A 324 0.92 -31.63 16.58
N CYS A 325 -0.30 -31.27 16.94
CA CYS A 325 -0.60 -30.02 17.64
C CYS A 325 0.03 -29.93 19.03
N ASP A 326 0.26 -31.05 19.72
CA ASP A 326 0.97 -31.10 21.01
C ASP A 326 2.44 -30.70 20.88
N THR A 327 3.16 -31.20 19.86
CA THR A 327 4.55 -30.78 19.58
C THR A 327 4.64 -29.30 19.26
N ILE A 328 3.69 -28.77 18.49
CA ILE A 328 3.66 -27.35 18.15
C ILE A 328 3.30 -26.51 19.38
N ALA A 329 2.37 -26.97 20.22
CA ALA A 329 2.00 -26.30 21.46
C ALA A 329 3.20 -26.22 22.41
N GLU A 330 3.98 -27.29 22.55
CA GLU A 330 5.24 -27.29 23.30
C GLU A 330 6.21 -26.23 22.77
N GLY A 331 6.41 -26.18 21.44
CA GLY A 331 7.25 -25.18 20.79
C GLY A 331 6.80 -23.74 21.04
N VAL A 332 5.49 -23.47 20.92
CA VAL A 332 4.90 -22.15 21.19
C VAL A 332 5.05 -21.75 22.67
N ILE A 333 4.82 -22.67 23.61
CA ILE A 333 4.98 -22.42 25.04
C ILE A 333 6.44 -22.13 25.39
N ALA A 334 7.36 -22.97 24.90
CA ALA A 334 8.79 -22.81 25.14
C ALA A 334 9.31 -21.49 24.57
N ALA A 335 8.95 -21.18 23.32
CA ALA A 335 9.30 -19.92 22.66
C ALA A 335 8.75 -18.71 23.45
N SER A 336 7.46 -18.73 23.82
CA SER A 336 6.82 -17.65 24.58
C SER A 336 7.50 -17.37 25.92
N LYS A 337 7.94 -18.43 26.62
CA LYS A 337 8.73 -18.31 27.86
C LYS A 337 10.12 -17.75 27.59
N ALA A 338 10.80 -18.24 26.55
CA ALA A 338 12.15 -17.82 26.20
C ALA A 338 12.23 -16.33 25.81
N VAL A 339 11.25 -15.82 25.05
CA VAL A 339 11.19 -14.40 24.69
C VAL A 339 10.56 -13.51 25.76
N GLY A 340 9.95 -14.09 26.79
CA GLY A 340 9.20 -13.34 27.80
C GLY A 340 8.05 -12.54 27.18
N LEU A 341 7.24 -13.19 26.36
CA LEU A 341 6.21 -12.54 25.54
C LEU A 341 5.21 -11.75 26.39
N LYS A 342 5.10 -10.44 26.16
CA LYS A 342 4.20 -9.53 26.90
C LYS A 342 2.93 -9.15 26.14
N VAL A 343 2.97 -9.25 24.81
CA VAL A 343 1.79 -9.03 23.97
C VAL A 343 0.84 -10.23 24.09
N PRO A 344 -0.48 -10.03 24.05
CA PRO A 344 -1.45 -11.11 24.03
C PRO A 344 -1.19 -12.06 22.86
N LEU A 345 -1.26 -13.35 23.16
CA LEU A 345 -1.06 -14.42 22.19
C LEU A 345 -2.38 -15.16 21.98
N VAL A 346 -2.92 -15.09 20.77
CA VAL A 346 -4.04 -15.93 20.34
C VAL A 346 -3.49 -17.10 19.54
N VAL A 347 -3.92 -18.31 19.90
CA VAL A 347 -3.48 -19.53 19.22
C VAL A 347 -4.70 -20.29 18.71
N ARG A 348 -4.68 -20.59 17.42
CA ARG A 348 -5.62 -21.52 16.79
C ARG A 348 -4.83 -22.68 16.20
N MET A 349 -5.21 -23.89 16.59
CA MET A 349 -4.60 -25.13 16.10
C MET A 349 -5.69 -26.05 15.57
N LYS A 350 -5.41 -26.75 14.47
CA LYS A 350 -6.23 -27.85 13.95
C LYS A 350 -5.35 -29.00 13.51
N GLY A 351 -5.78 -30.23 13.68
CA GLY A 351 -5.05 -31.42 13.20
C GLY A 351 -4.92 -32.50 14.26
N THR A 352 -3.96 -33.41 14.07
CA THR A 352 -3.68 -34.49 15.02
C THR A 352 -3.32 -33.95 16.40
N ASN A 353 -3.89 -34.53 17.46
CA ASN A 353 -3.69 -34.11 18.86
C ASN A 353 -4.14 -32.67 19.18
N GLU A 354 -5.08 -32.11 18.41
CA GLU A 354 -5.63 -30.76 18.67
C GLU A 354 -6.09 -30.57 20.13
N GLU A 355 -6.86 -31.51 20.66
CA GLU A 355 -7.38 -31.42 22.02
C GLU A 355 -6.26 -31.40 23.07
N LEU A 356 -5.23 -32.23 22.88
CA LEU A 356 -4.06 -32.28 23.75
C LEU A 356 -3.24 -30.99 23.67
N GLY A 357 -2.96 -30.49 22.46
CA GLY A 357 -2.24 -29.23 22.27
C GLY A 357 -2.98 -28.05 22.93
N ARG A 358 -4.30 -27.97 22.77
CA ARG A 358 -5.13 -26.94 23.44
C ARG A 358 -5.08 -27.06 24.96
N LYS A 359 -5.11 -28.29 25.49
CA LYS A 359 -4.95 -28.55 26.94
C LYS A 359 -3.58 -28.06 27.43
N MET A 360 -2.51 -28.37 26.70
CA MET A 360 -1.15 -27.91 27.04
C MET A 360 -1.04 -26.39 27.06
N LEU A 361 -1.64 -25.69 26.08
CA LEU A 361 -1.66 -24.22 26.06
C LEU A 361 -2.39 -23.65 27.28
N ALA A 362 -3.54 -24.21 27.65
CA ALA A 362 -4.32 -23.76 28.80
C ALA A 362 -3.61 -24.01 30.15
N GLU A 363 -2.89 -25.12 30.28
CA GLU A 363 -2.15 -25.50 31.50
C GLU A 363 -0.75 -24.88 31.57
N SER A 364 -0.31 -24.15 30.54
CA SER A 364 1.07 -23.62 30.43
C SER A 364 1.43 -22.54 31.45
N GLY A 365 0.43 -21.93 32.10
CA GLY A 365 0.57 -20.77 32.98
C GLY A 365 0.82 -19.45 32.24
N LEU A 366 0.76 -19.45 30.90
CA LEU A 366 0.91 -18.27 30.06
C LEU A 366 -0.48 -17.69 29.70
N PRO A 367 -0.61 -16.37 29.48
CA PRO A 367 -1.86 -15.73 29.07
C PRO A 367 -2.17 -15.99 27.59
N ILE A 368 -2.35 -17.26 27.22
CA ILE A 368 -2.63 -17.72 25.85
C ILE A 368 -4.13 -17.88 25.65
N ILE A 369 -4.66 -17.19 24.64
CA ILE A 369 -6.06 -17.25 24.26
C ILE A 369 -6.23 -18.30 23.16
N SER A 370 -6.87 -19.42 23.48
CA SER A 370 -7.17 -20.44 22.46
C SER A 370 -8.40 -20.05 21.62
N ALA A 371 -8.39 -20.38 20.33
CA ALA A 371 -9.53 -20.23 19.42
C ALA A 371 -9.80 -21.51 18.62
N ASN A 372 -11.07 -21.80 18.32
CA ASN A 372 -11.47 -23.07 17.70
C ASN A 372 -11.55 -23.00 16.16
N ASN A 373 -11.73 -21.82 15.59
CA ASN A 373 -11.78 -21.62 14.15
C ASN A 373 -11.13 -20.28 13.76
N MET A 374 -10.98 -20.05 12.47
CA MET A 374 -10.25 -18.88 11.95
C MET A 374 -10.96 -17.56 12.26
N GLY A 375 -12.29 -17.51 12.13
CA GLY A 375 -13.08 -16.32 12.45
C GLY A 375 -13.02 -15.96 13.93
N GLU A 376 -13.16 -16.96 14.81
CA GLU A 376 -13.01 -16.78 16.26
C GLU A 376 -11.60 -16.32 16.64
N ALA A 377 -10.57 -16.84 15.97
CA ALA A 377 -9.19 -16.44 16.20
C ALA A 377 -8.95 -14.97 15.81
N ALA A 378 -9.50 -14.56 14.66
CA ALA A 378 -9.44 -13.18 14.20
C ALA A 378 -10.19 -12.23 15.14
N GLU A 379 -11.44 -12.56 15.52
CA GLU A 379 -12.22 -11.77 16.48
C GLU A 379 -11.47 -11.58 17.80
N LYS A 380 -10.92 -12.68 18.35
CA LYS A 380 -10.17 -12.66 19.61
C LYS A 380 -8.88 -11.85 19.52
N VAL A 381 -8.10 -11.98 18.44
CA VAL A 381 -6.83 -11.25 18.33
C VAL A 381 -7.06 -9.76 18.10
N VAL A 382 -8.08 -9.40 17.32
CA VAL A 382 -8.47 -8.00 17.12
C VAL A 382 -8.95 -7.38 18.44
N ALA A 383 -9.80 -8.10 19.19
CA ALA A 383 -10.23 -7.65 20.52
C ALA A 383 -9.05 -7.50 21.49
N ALA A 384 -8.12 -8.46 21.50
CA ALA A 384 -6.92 -8.42 22.33
C ALA A 384 -6.00 -7.25 21.97
N ALA A 385 -5.79 -6.99 20.68
CA ALA A 385 -5.00 -5.85 20.20
C ALA A 385 -5.62 -4.51 20.59
N LYS A 386 -6.95 -4.38 20.50
CA LYS A 386 -7.69 -3.17 20.93
C LYS A 386 -7.64 -2.97 22.45
N ALA A 387 -7.66 -4.05 23.22
CA ALA A 387 -7.59 -4.02 24.68
C ALA A 387 -6.16 -3.84 25.22
N TYR A 388 -5.14 -4.06 24.39
CA TYR A 388 -3.74 -3.99 24.79
C TYR A 388 -3.37 -2.58 25.26
N LYS A 389 -2.84 -2.50 26.47
CA LYS A 389 -2.26 -1.28 27.05
C LYS A 389 -0.79 -1.55 27.34
N PRO A 390 0.14 -0.75 26.79
CA PRO A 390 1.56 -0.91 27.11
C PRO A 390 1.78 -0.82 28.62
N ALA A 391 2.68 -1.66 29.16
CA ALA A 391 2.96 -1.72 30.60
C ALA A 391 3.31 -0.34 31.21
N ALA A 392 3.92 0.56 30.43
CA ALA A 392 4.21 1.93 30.86
C ALA A 392 2.95 2.78 31.09
N VAL A 393 1.92 2.63 30.24
CA VAL A 393 0.63 3.35 30.38
C VAL A 393 -0.18 2.78 31.54
N ALA A 394 -0.12 1.46 31.74
CA ALA A 394 -0.74 0.81 32.90
C ALA A 394 -0.14 1.33 34.22
N ALA A 395 1.19 1.42 34.33
CA ALA A 395 1.85 1.94 35.53
C ALA A 395 1.48 3.40 35.84
N VAL A 396 1.41 4.27 34.82
CA VAL A 396 1.01 5.68 34.98
C VAL A 396 -0.48 5.79 35.37
N ALA A 397 -1.35 4.99 34.77
CA ALA A 397 -2.77 4.95 35.12
C ALA A 397 -3.01 4.45 36.55
N THR A 398 -2.29 3.41 36.99
CA THR A 398 -2.36 2.91 38.38
C THR A 398 -1.84 3.95 39.36
N ALA A 399 -0.73 4.62 39.05
CA ALA A 399 -0.19 5.71 39.87
C ALA A 399 -1.16 6.90 39.97
N ALA A 400 -1.80 7.29 38.85
CA ALA A 400 -2.81 8.34 38.82
C ALA A 400 -4.04 7.95 39.65
N THR A 401 -4.52 6.72 39.53
CA THR A 401 -5.69 6.24 40.29
C THR A 401 -5.42 6.18 41.79
N ALA A 402 -4.22 5.75 42.19
CA ALA A 402 -3.77 5.74 43.58
C ALA A 402 -3.64 7.17 44.14
N ALA A 403 -3.13 8.11 43.34
CA ALA A 403 -3.04 9.53 43.73
C ALA A 403 -4.43 10.15 43.93
N THR A 404 -5.39 9.88 43.03
CA THR A 404 -6.77 10.39 43.15
C THR A 404 -7.49 9.81 44.38
N ALA A 405 -7.28 8.53 44.69
CA ALA A 405 -7.82 7.89 45.89
C ALA A 405 -7.23 8.51 47.18
N ALA A 406 -5.93 8.81 47.19
CA ALA A 406 -5.27 9.48 48.33
C ALA A 406 -5.78 10.92 48.53
N VAL A 407 -6.04 11.67 47.45
CA VAL A 407 -6.62 13.02 47.51
C VAL A 407 -8.08 12.98 47.99
N GLY A 408 -8.87 11.99 47.54
CA GLY A 408 -10.23 11.77 48.02
C GLY A 408 -10.31 11.46 49.52
N ALA A 409 -9.38 10.65 50.03
CA ALA A 409 -9.28 10.36 51.46
C ALA A 409 -8.84 11.58 52.29
N ALA A 410 -7.97 12.45 51.74
CA ALA A 410 -7.54 13.68 52.41
C ALA A 410 -8.64 14.76 52.43
N GLY A 411 -9.53 14.80 51.43
CA GLY A 411 -10.66 15.72 51.39
C GLY A 411 -11.73 15.48 52.45
N MET A 412 -11.82 14.27 53.01
CA MET A 412 -12.76 13.91 54.09
C MET A 412 -12.22 14.20 55.51
N ALA A 413 -10.93 14.47 55.67
CA ALA A 413 -10.31 14.77 56.96
C ALA A 413 -9.85 16.24 56.99
N GLY A 414 -10.67 17.13 57.56
CA GLY A 414 -10.42 18.56 57.59
C GLY A 414 -9.01 18.98 58.06
N VAL A 415 -8.39 19.84 57.26
CA VAL A 415 -7.28 20.84 57.42
C VAL A 415 -6.06 20.55 58.33
N SER A 416 -6.06 19.56 59.22
CA SER A 416 -4.85 19.20 60.00
C SER A 416 -4.00 18.08 59.37
N ALA A 417 -4.41 17.52 58.23
CA ALA A 417 -3.76 16.37 57.58
C ALA A 417 -2.88 16.70 56.36
N ALA A 418 -2.65 17.98 56.05
CA ALA A 418 -1.89 18.38 54.85
C ALA A 418 -0.40 17.94 54.89
N GLY A 419 0.20 17.90 56.10
CA GLY A 419 1.58 17.42 56.30
C GLY A 419 1.74 15.91 56.07
N ASN A 420 0.72 15.11 56.41
CA ASN A 420 0.75 13.65 56.22
C ASN A 420 0.41 13.24 54.77
N ALA A 421 -0.48 13.97 54.08
CA ALA A 421 -0.82 13.68 52.69
C ALA A 421 0.36 13.85 51.72
N ALA A 422 1.20 14.89 51.94
CA ALA A 422 2.41 15.11 51.14
C ALA A 422 3.47 14.01 51.38
N ALA A 423 3.60 13.52 52.61
CA ALA A 423 4.50 12.41 52.95
C ALA A 423 4.03 11.08 52.32
N VAL A 424 2.72 10.80 52.32
CA VAL A 424 2.15 9.60 51.69
C VAL A 424 2.28 9.65 50.16
N ALA A 425 2.05 10.80 49.53
CA ALA A 425 2.24 10.99 48.09
C ALA A 425 3.72 10.85 47.68
N SER A 426 4.65 11.38 48.48
CA SER A 426 6.10 11.21 48.31
C SER A 426 6.51 9.74 48.44
N THR A 427 5.96 9.01 49.41
CA THR A 427 6.27 7.59 49.63
C THR A 427 5.72 6.71 48.49
N ALA A 428 4.52 7.00 47.99
CA ALA A 428 3.92 6.31 46.84
C ALA A 428 4.68 6.60 45.53
N ALA A 429 5.11 7.85 45.30
CA ALA A 429 5.95 8.21 44.15
C ALA A 429 7.33 7.52 44.23
N THR A 430 7.93 7.44 45.42
CA THR A 430 9.21 6.77 45.64
C THR A 430 9.10 5.26 45.43
N ALA A 431 7.98 4.64 45.82
CA ALA A 431 7.69 3.23 45.55
C ALA A 431 7.46 2.95 44.05
N ALA A 432 6.75 3.83 43.33
CA ALA A 432 6.54 3.74 41.88
C ALA A 432 7.83 3.95 41.07
N VAL A 433 8.78 4.73 41.57
CA VAL A 433 10.12 4.88 40.98
C VAL A 433 10.99 3.65 41.25
N LYS A 434 10.74 2.90 42.33
CA LYS A 434 11.48 1.69 42.71
C LYS A 434 11.08 0.44 41.89
N THR A 435 9.87 0.41 41.32
CA THR A 435 9.40 -0.67 40.43
C THR A 435 9.85 -0.50 38.98
N LEU A 436 10.48 0.63 38.64
CA LEU A 436 11.15 0.87 37.37
C LEU A 436 12.59 0.34 37.45
N GLU A 437 12.79 -0.96 37.24
CA GLU A 437 14.13 -1.58 37.23
C GLU A 437 14.96 -1.20 35.98
N PRO A 438 16.31 -1.24 36.08
CA PRO A 438 17.21 -0.59 35.15
C PRO A 438 17.57 -1.51 33.98
N SER A 439 16.89 -1.39 32.85
CA SER A 439 17.37 -1.99 31.60
C SER A 439 17.03 -1.16 30.36
N ALA A 440 17.43 0.12 30.35
CA ALA A 440 17.72 0.89 29.13
C ALA A 440 18.32 2.27 29.48
N PRO A 441 19.18 2.87 28.63
CA PRO A 441 19.72 4.22 28.83
C PRO A 441 18.67 5.35 28.76
N ALA A 442 17.41 5.03 28.47
CA ALA A 442 16.31 5.98 28.30
C ALA A 442 15.54 6.34 29.60
N ALA A 443 15.93 5.80 30.77
CA ALA A 443 15.18 5.97 32.03
C ALA A 443 15.37 7.33 32.74
N GLY A 444 16.27 8.20 32.27
CA GLY A 444 16.61 9.46 32.95
C GLY A 444 15.52 10.54 32.87
N TRP A 445 14.92 10.72 31.69
CA TRP A 445 13.89 11.74 31.50
C TRP A 445 12.53 11.33 32.10
N MET A 446 12.24 10.02 32.17
CA MET A 446 11.01 9.50 32.80
C MET A 446 11.00 9.70 34.31
N LYS A 447 12.15 9.53 34.98
CA LYS A 447 12.30 9.88 36.41
C LYS A 447 12.05 11.37 36.63
N TRP A 448 12.56 12.22 35.74
CA TRP A 448 12.29 13.66 35.75
C TRP A 448 10.81 13.99 35.52
N LEU A 449 10.14 13.32 34.58
CA LEU A 449 8.72 13.56 34.29
C LEU A 449 7.83 13.18 35.48
N VAL A 450 8.09 12.05 36.14
CA VAL A 450 7.34 11.61 37.32
C VAL A 450 7.56 12.58 38.49
N LEU A 451 8.79 13.06 38.70
CA LEU A 451 9.09 14.08 39.71
C LEU A 451 8.43 15.43 39.41
N VAL A 452 8.38 15.84 38.14
CA VAL A 452 7.72 17.08 37.70
C VAL A 452 6.20 16.99 37.88
N ILE A 453 5.59 15.85 37.52
CA ILE A 453 4.14 15.63 37.73
C ILE A 453 3.80 15.62 39.22
N ALA A 454 4.63 14.98 40.06
CA ALA A 454 4.46 14.99 41.51
C ALA A 454 4.59 16.41 42.10
N ALA A 455 5.55 17.21 41.61
CA ALA A 455 5.73 18.60 42.01
C ALA A 455 4.57 19.50 41.57
N ILE A 456 4.04 19.30 40.36
CA ILE A 456 2.86 20.04 39.84
C ILE A 456 1.61 19.70 40.65
N LEU A 457 1.39 18.42 40.99
CA LEU A 457 0.26 17.99 41.83
C LEU A 457 0.37 18.56 43.25
N ALA A 458 1.57 18.55 43.85
CA ALA A 458 1.81 19.19 45.14
C ALA A 458 1.56 20.71 45.09
N ALA A 459 2.00 21.38 44.02
CA ALA A 459 1.76 22.81 43.80
C ALA A 459 0.27 23.12 43.58
N LEU A 460 -0.48 22.28 42.88
CA LEU A 460 -1.93 22.43 42.67
C LEU A 460 -2.72 22.23 43.96
N LEU A 461 -2.33 21.27 44.80
CA LEU A 461 -2.91 21.06 46.14
C LEU A 461 -2.64 22.25 47.06
N LEU A 462 -1.42 22.78 47.06
CA LEU A 462 -1.06 24.01 47.80
C LEU A 462 -1.86 25.22 47.30
N ARG A 463 -2.07 25.34 45.99
CA ARG A 463 -2.83 26.45 45.36
C ARG A 463 -4.32 26.39 45.68
N GLN A 464 -4.90 25.20 45.80
CA GLN A 464 -6.30 25.01 46.22
C GLN A 464 -6.53 25.35 47.69
N CYS A 465 -5.51 25.23 48.54
CA CYS A 465 -5.61 25.61 49.94
C CYS A 465 -5.48 27.12 50.20
N THR A 466 -5.04 27.94 49.23
CA THR A 466 -4.58 29.32 49.53
C THR A 466 -5.23 30.49 48.77
N GLN A 467 -6.20 30.36 47.86
CA GLN A 467 -6.75 31.56 47.17
C GLN A 467 -8.27 31.64 46.95
N LYS A 468 -8.81 32.81 47.38
CA LYS A 468 -10.08 33.45 47.00
C LYS A 468 -9.89 34.14 45.61
N PRO A 469 -10.94 34.35 44.77
CA PRO A 469 -10.74 34.70 43.37
C PRO A 469 -10.62 36.22 43.15
N GLU A 470 -9.70 36.63 42.27
CA GLU A 470 -9.62 38.00 41.73
C GLU A 470 -9.27 37.97 40.22
N ALA A 471 -9.78 38.96 39.48
CA ALA A 471 -9.85 39.03 38.02
C ALA A 471 -8.56 39.59 37.34
N PRO A 472 -8.35 39.36 36.02
CA PRO A 472 -7.06 39.65 35.36
C PRO A 472 -6.97 41.07 34.78
N LYS A 473 -5.74 41.61 34.71
CA LYS A 473 -5.38 42.82 33.94
C LYS A 473 -4.49 42.48 32.73
N PRO A 474 -4.56 43.26 31.63
CA PRO A 474 -3.87 42.95 30.37
C PRO A 474 -2.42 43.47 30.35
N VAL A 475 -1.56 42.80 29.57
CA VAL A 475 -0.15 43.14 29.35
C VAL A 475 0.09 43.42 27.87
N GLU A 476 0.74 44.55 27.57
CA GLU A 476 1.19 44.99 26.23
C GLU A 476 2.46 44.26 25.74
N PRO A 477 2.70 44.19 24.42
CA PRO A 477 3.84 43.46 23.84
C PRO A 477 5.11 44.33 23.69
N PRO A 478 6.33 43.76 23.78
CA PRO A 478 7.55 44.47 23.45
C PRO A 478 7.85 44.48 21.93
N LYS A 479 8.44 45.59 21.47
CA LYS A 479 8.88 45.85 20.08
C LYS A 479 10.14 45.05 19.67
N PRO A 480 10.38 44.83 18.36
CA PRO A 480 11.36 43.88 17.85
C PRO A 480 12.77 44.47 17.64
N VAL A 481 13.79 43.62 17.84
CA VAL A 481 15.18 43.86 17.45
C VAL A 481 15.46 43.05 16.17
N ALA A 482 16.04 43.70 15.16
CA ALA A 482 16.34 43.14 13.86
C ALA A 482 17.55 42.18 13.88
N ALA A 483 17.43 41.05 13.16
CA ALA A 483 18.47 40.06 12.89
C ALA A 483 18.71 39.95 11.37
N PRO A 484 19.87 39.46 10.92
CA PRO A 484 20.39 39.65 9.56
C PRO A 484 19.69 38.77 8.50
N VAL A 485 19.80 39.20 7.26
CA VAL A 485 19.16 38.65 6.05
C VAL A 485 19.61 37.21 5.80
N VAL A 486 18.66 36.28 5.91
CA VAL A 486 18.74 34.88 5.45
C VAL A 486 18.05 34.81 4.09
N GLU A 487 18.68 34.15 3.12
CA GLU A 487 18.09 33.85 1.81
C GLU A 487 16.72 33.16 1.95
N ALA A 488 15.79 33.53 1.07
CA ALA A 488 14.39 33.15 1.14
C ALA A 488 14.20 31.61 1.15
N PRO A 489 13.49 31.04 2.13
CA PRO A 489 13.13 29.63 2.10
C PRO A 489 12.13 29.38 0.95
N LYS A 490 12.38 28.32 0.17
CA LYS A 490 11.38 27.75 -0.74
C LYS A 490 10.10 27.47 0.05
N ALA A 491 8.95 27.84 -0.52
CA ALA A 491 7.64 27.70 0.11
C ALA A 491 7.42 26.25 0.57
N VAL A 492 7.38 26.03 1.89
CA VAL A 492 6.90 24.79 2.49
C VAL A 492 5.40 24.74 2.19
N LEU A 493 4.96 23.74 1.42
CA LEU A 493 3.54 23.55 1.14
C LEU A 493 2.83 23.28 2.48
N PRO A 494 1.74 24.00 2.79
CA PRO A 494 1.04 23.87 4.06
C PRO A 494 0.40 22.48 4.17
N SER A 495 0.46 21.90 5.38
CA SER A 495 -0.30 20.68 5.68
C SER A 495 -1.74 21.02 6.09
N PHE A 496 -2.69 20.22 5.60
CA PHE A 496 -4.14 20.35 5.71
C PHE A 496 -4.74 19.94 7.06
N GLY A 497 -3.93 19.56 8.05
CA GLY A 497 -4.41 18.90 9.27
C GLY A 497 -4.84 17.45 9.00
N LYS A 498 -5.75 16.93 9.83
CA LYS A 498 -6.35 15.59 9.67
C LYS A 498 -7.85 15.65 9.93
N TRP A 499 -8.62 15.94 8.89
CA TRP A 499 -10.08 16.06 8.99
C TRP A 499 -10.77 15.75 7.66
N ALA A 500 -12.08 15.56 7.69
CA ALA A 500 -12.87 15.18 6.53
C ALA A 500 -14.18 15.96 6.45
N ALA A 501 -14.64 16.17 5.21
CA ALA A 501 -15.95 16.70 4.84
C ALA A 501 -16.73 15.60 4.10
N ASN A 502 -17.81 15.10 4.69
CA ASN A 502 -18.59 13.99 4.12
C ASN A 502 -20.01 14.46 3.79
N VAL A 503 -20.46 14.23 2.55
CA VAL A 503 -21.83 14.57 2.12
C VAL A 503 -22.71 13.33 2.08
N ALA A 504 -23.84 13.39 2.76
CA ALA A 504 -24.89 12.38 2.73
C ALA A 504 -26.24 13.05 2.46
N GLY A 505 -26.72 12.95 1.21
CA GLY A 505 -27.87 13.72 0.75
C GLY A 505 -27.55 15.22 0.75
N ASP A 506 -28.40 16.02 1.41
CA ASP A 506 -28.19 17.47 1.57
C ASP A 506 -27.39 17.83 2.85
N LYS A 507 -26.96 16.83 3.63
CA LYS A 507 -26.23 17.05 4.88
C LYS A 507 -24.73 16.91 4.70
N LEU A 508 -23.99 17.79 5.37
CA LEU A 508 -22.53 17.79 5.43
C LEU A 508 -22.08 17.52 6.86
N SER A 509 -21.18 16.55 7.06
CA SER A 509 -20.47 16.38 8.33
C SER A 509 -18.99 16.77 8.18
N LEU A 510 -18.50 17.54 9.15
CA LEU A 510 -17.11 17.95 9.27
C LEU A 510 -16.50 17.28 10.49
N GLU A 511 -15.54 16.40 10.31
CA GLU A 511 -15.01 15.55 11.41
C GLU A 511 -13.48 15.53 11.40
N GLY A 512 -12.84 15.65 12.57
CA GLY A 512 -11.39 15.55 12.69
C GLY A 512 -10.75 16.69 13.49
N MET A 513 -9.46 16.96 13.24
CA MET A 513 -8.65 17.92 13.97
C MET A 513 -8.17 19.07 13.08
N VAL A 514 -8.36 20.30 13.56
CA VAL A 514 -7.90 21.54 12.93
C VAL A 514 -7.06 22.35 13.93
N LYS A 515 -6.13 23.19 13.43
CA LYS A 515 -5.12 23.83 14.26
C LYS A 515 -5.69 24.70 15.40
N ASP A 516 -6.57 25.62 15.03
CA ASP A 516 -7.05 26.68 15.90
C ASP A 516 -8.49 27.07 15.56
N GLN A 517 -9.06 27.90 16.43
CA GLN A 517 -10.45 28.35 16.28
C GLN A 517 -10.67 29.16 15.00
N GLY A 518 -9.66 29.91 14.53
CA GLY A 518 -9.77 30.68 13.29
C GLY A 518 -9.91 29.78 12.05
N ALA A 519 -9.13 28.70 11.99
CA ALA A 519 -9.26 27.70 10.93
C ALA A 519 -10.63 27.00 10.99
N LYS A 520 -11.08 26.64 12.20
CA LYS A 520 -12.41 26.03 12.40
C LYS A 520 -13.54 26.94 11.93
N ASP A 521 -13.49 28.22 12.29
CA ASP A 521 -14.51 29.21 11.94
C ASP A 521 -14.56 29.47 10.43
N ALA A 522 -13.41 29.51 9.75
CA ALA A 522 -13.35 29.67 8.29
C ALA A 522 -13.98 28.48 7.53
N ILE A 523 -13.68 27.25 7.97
CA ILE A 523 -14.26 26.02 7.38
C ILE A 523 -15.77 25.98 7.64
N LEU A 524 -16.19 26.20 8.89
CA LEU A 524 -17.60 26.18 9.26
C LEU A 524 -18.39 27.28 8.57
N GLY A 525 -17.84 28.49 8.45
CA GLY A 525 -18.50 29.60 7.77
C GLY A 525 -18.76 29.30 6.30
N ALA A 526 -17.77 28.76 5.58
CA ALA A 526 -17.94 28.39 4.18
C ALA A 526 -18.87 27.19 3.99
N ALA A 527 -18.77 26.17 4.84
CA ALA A 527 -19.67 25.02 4.84
C ALA A 527 -21.13 25.43 5.06
N LYS A 528 -21.38 26.29 6.04
CA LYS A 528 -22.69 26.85 6.37
C LYS A 528 -23.26 27.71 5.24
N ALA A 529 -22.42 28.53 4.60
CA ALA A 529 -22.83 29.29 3.42
C ALA A 529 -23.26 28.39 2.24
N ALA A 530 -22.60 27.23 2.07
CA ALA A 530 -22.90 26.31 0.97
C ALA A 530 -24.11 25.40 1.25
N PHE A 531 -24.21 24.80 2.44
CA PHE A 531 -25.22 23.77 2.77
C PHE A 531 -26.38 24.29 3.63
N GLY A 532 -26.24 25.47 4.24
CA GLY A 532 -27.17 26.03 5.22
C GLY A 532 -26.92 25.51 6.63
N ASP A 533 -27.12 26.39 7.63
CA ASP A 533 -26.76 26.11 9.03
C ASP A 533 -27.35 24.81 9.58
N ALA A 534 -28.61 24.51 9.25
CA ALA A 534 -29.31 23.32 9.73
C ALA A 534 -28.77 22.00 9.14
N ASN A 535 -27.95 22.07 8.09
CA ASN A 535 -27.47 20.90 7.34
C ASN A 535 -25.97 20.62 7.56
N VAL A 536 -25.29 21.41 8.39
CA VAL A 536 -23.86 21.22 8.69
C VAL A 536 -23.69 20.68 10.10
N ALA A 537 -23.13 19.48 10.21
CA ALA A 537 -22.74 18.88 11.48
C ALA A 537 -21.26 19.15 11.78
N ASP A 538 -21.00 19.96 12.81
CA ASP A 538 -19.65 20.23 13.31
C ASP A 538 -19.19 19.18 14.32
N LYS A 539 -18.18 18.40 13.96
CA LYS A 539 -17.43 17.51 14.85
C LYS A 539 -15.93 17.79 14.75
N LEU A 540 -15.55 19.01 14.40
CA LEU A 540 -14.14 19.42 14.37
C LEU A 540 -13.65 19.71 15.80
N SER A 541 -12.44 19.26 16.08
CA SER A 541 -11.71 19.47 17.34
C SER A 541 -10.44 20.26 17.09
N LEU A 542 -9.90 20.90 18.13
CA LEU A 542 -8.71 21.75 18.01
C LEU A 542 -7.44 20.98 18.41
N ASP A 543 -6.39 21.06 17.59
CA ASP A 543 -5.05 20.56 17.90
C ASP A 543 -3.98 21.59 17.52
N ALA A 544 -3.47 22.30 18.51
CA ALA A 544 -2.48 23.37 18.33
C ALA A 544 -1.12 22.87 17.79
N ALA A 545 -0.83 21.56 17.86
CA ALA A 545 0.38 20.97 17.30
C ALA A 545 0.35 20.87 15.77
N LEU A 546 -0.83 21.03 15.15
CA LEU A 546 -0.96 21.05 13.70
C LEU A 546 -0.31 22.33 13.10
N PRO A 547 0.33 22.23 11.93
CA PRO A 547 0.95 23.37 11.26
C PRO A 547 -0.08 24.43 10.84
N ALA A 548 0.37 25.69 10.77
CA ALA A 548 -0.48 26.81 10.30
C ALA A 548 -0.90 26.59 8.86
N PHE A 549 -2.20 26.73 8.61
CA PHE A 549 -2.83 26.40 7.36
C PHE A 549 -3.00 27.62 6.46
N ALA A 550 -2.81 27.47 5.15
CA ALA A 550 -3.03 28.54 4.17
C ALA A 550 -3.73 28.01 2.89
N PHE A 551 -5.01 27.63 2.97
CA PHE A 551 -5.88 27.86 1.81
C PHE A 551 -6.27 29.33 1.84
N GLY A 552 -5.81 30.10 0.85
CA GLY A 552 -6.17 31.50 0.67
C GLY A 552 -7.63 31.72 0.30
N GLY A 553 -8.57 31.35 1.18
CA GLY A 553 -10.00 31.65 1.05
C GLY A 553 -10.79 30.79 0.06
N LYS A 554 -10.25 29.66 -0.45
CA LYS A 554 -10.93 28.82 -1.46
C LYS A 554 -11.98 27.83 -0.92
N TRP A 555 -12.31 27.93 0.37
CA TRP A 555 -13.35 27.08 0.98
C TRP A 555 -14.72 27.16 0.30
N PRO A 556 -15.20 28.33 -0.17
CA PRO A 556 -16.45 28.43 -0.90
C PRO A 556 -16.46 27.60 -2.19
N ASP A 557 -15.34 27.52 -2.91
CA ASP A 557 -15.24 26.73 -4.15
C ASP A 557 -15.27 25.23 -3.86
N ILE A 558 -14.57 24.79 -2.80
CA ILE A 558 -14.57 23.38 -2.38
C ILE A 558 -15.97 22.95 -1.93
N PHE A 559 -16.63 23.71 -1.07
CA PHE A 559 -17.96 23.34 -0.59
C PHE A 559 -19.04 23.54 -1.66
N GLY A 560 -18.86 24.49 -2.58
CA GLY A 560 -19.67 24.62 -3.79
C GLY A 560 -19.54 23.41 -4.71
N TRP A 561 -18.34 22.83 -4.82
CA TRP A 561 -18.14 21.57 -5.52
C TRP A 561 -18.75 20.38 -4.77
N LEU A 562 -18.65 20.30 -3.44
CA LEU A 562 -19.25 19.19 -2.68
C LEU A 562 -20.79 19.19 -2.74
N LYS A 563 -21.42 20.37 -2.85
CA LYS A 563 -22.87 20.52 -2.82
C LYS A 563 -23.55 19.70 -3.94
N GLY A 564 -24.53 18.88 -3.54
CA GLY A 564 -25.30 18.03 -4.45
C GLY A 564 -24.55 16.81 -4.99
N ARG A 565 -23.36 16.50 -4.46
CA ARG A 565 -22.57 15.32 -4.83
C ARG A 565 -22.49 14.37 -3.64
N ALA A 566 -22.74 13.08 -3.87
CA ALA A 566 -22.50 12.03 -2.88
C ALA A 566 -20.99 11.72 -2.80
N ALA A 567 -20.22 12.69 -2.30
CA ALA A 567 -18.78 12.68 -2.26
C ALA A 567 -18.25 13.10 -0.89
N SER A 568 -17.04 12.63 -0.59
CA SER A 568 -16.30 12.94 0.63
C SER A 568 -14.91 13.45 0.27
N LEU A 569 -14.43 14.44 1.03
CA LEU A 569 -13.06 14.94 0.97
C LEU A 569 -12.38 14.66 2.30
N ALA A 570 -11.28 13.91 2.27
CA ALA A 570 -10.41 13.69 3.41
C ALA A 570 -9.11 14.48 3.22
N PHE A 571 -8.77 15.28 4.21
CA PHE A 571 -7.60 16.15 4.24
C PHE A 571 -6.57 15.53 5.19
N GLU A 572 -5.42 15.09 4.66
CA GLU A 572 -4.36 14.45 5.45
C GLU A 572 -2.98 14.94 5.04
N GLY A 573 -2.18 15.42 5.99
CA GLY A 573 -0.81 15.83 5.70
C GLY A 573 -0.80 16.96 4.67
N ALA A 574 -0.13 16.80 3.53
CA ALA A 574 -0.13 17.76 2.42
C ALA A 574 -0.96 17.27 1.21
N GLY A 575 -1.91 16.36 1.43
CA GLY A 575 -2.77 15.81 0.37
C GLY A 575 -4.28 15.88 0.65
N VAL A 576 -5.06 15.79 -0.44
CA VAL A 576 -6.53 15.68 -0.40
C VAL A 576 -6.98 14.41 -1.10
N LYS A 577 -7.73 13.56 -0.39
CA LYS A 577 -8.35 12.37 -0.97
C LYS A 577 -9.83 12.64 -1.24
N VAL A 578 -10.29 12.41 -2.47
CA VAL A 578 -11.70 12.47 -2.84
C VAL A 578 -12.25 11.07 -3.09
N SER A 579 -13.41 10.77 -2.51
CA SER A 579 -14.12 9.50 -2.71
C SER A 579 -15.62 9.74 -2.86
N GLY A 580 -16.33 8.87 -3.59
CA GLY A 580 -17.77 9.03 -3.81
C GLY A 580 -18.26 8.35 -5.07
N GLU A 581 -19.56 8.42 -5.32
CA GLU A 581 -20.21 7.85 -6.50
C GLU A 581 -20.90 8.92 -7.33
N MET A 582 -20.64 8.96 -8.64
CA MET A 582 -21.28 9.90 -9.57
C MET A 582 -21.43 9.33 -10.98
N GLY A 583 -22.31 9.93 -11.79
CA GLY A 583 -22.57 9.45 -13.16
C GLY A 583 -21.35 9.61 -14.09
N ASP A 584 -21.15 8.64 -14.99
CA ASP A 584 -20.00 8.55 -15.90
C ASP A 584 -19.74 9.83 -16.71
N ALA A 585 -20.79 10.48 -17.20
CA ALA A 585 -20.68 11.70 -18.00
C ALA A 585 -20.17 12.92 -17.20
N ILE A 586 -20.23 12.87 -15.86
CA ILE A 586 -19.96 14.00 -14.97
C ILE A 586 -18.58 13.88 -14.33
N MET A 587 -17.99 12.68 -14.26
CA MET A 587 -16.71 12.44 -13.53
C MET A 587 -15.55 13.31 -14.03
N LYS A 588 -15.30 13.34 -15.34
CA LYS A 588 -14.15 14.07 -15.91
C LYS A 588 -14.24 15.59 -15.71
N ASP A 589 -15.45 16.14 -15.82
CA ASP A 589 -15.72 17.57 -15.54
C ASP A 589 -15.66 17.87 -14.04
N ALA A 590 -16.12 16.95 -13.19
CA ALA A 590 -16.06 17.08 -11.74
C ALA A 590 -14.61 17.12 -11.23
N GLU A 591 -13.73 16.25 -11.75
CA GLU A 591 -12.31 16.24 -11.38
C GLU A 591 -11.58 17.52 -11.82
N ALA A 592 -11.85 18.01 -13.03
CA ALA A 592 -11.27 19.26 -13.52
C ALA A 592 -11.68 20.47 -12.66
N LYS A 593 -12.96 20.54 -12.27
CA LYS A 593 -13.49 21.59 -11.39
C LYS A 593 -12.94 21.49 -9.98
N LEU A 594 -12.80 20.28 -9.43
CA LEU A 594 -12.19 20.08 -8.12
C LEU A 594 -10.71 20.47 -8.13
N LYS A 595 -9.96 20.08 -9.16
CA LYS A 595 -8.55 20.47 -9.32
C LYS A 595 -8.39 22.00 -9.37
N SER A 596 -9.29 22.69 -10.07
CA SER A 596 -9.33 24.16 -10.08
C SER A 596 -9.61 24.74 -8.68
N ALA A 597 -10.59 24.18 -7.96
CA ALA A 597 -10.94 24.60 -6.60
C ALA A 597 -9.81 24.36 -5.59
N LEU A 598 -9.06 23.26 -5.72
CA LEU A 598 -7.92 22.95 -4.86
C LEU A 598 -6.69 23.85 -5.17
N GLY A 599 -6.48 24.21 -6.43
CA GLY A 599 -5.37 25.06 -6.88
C GLY A 599 -4.11 24.30 -7.27
N GLU A 600 -3.20 25.00 -7.96
CA GLU A 600 -1.92 24.46 -8.42
C GLU A 600 -0.99 24.14 -7.24
N GLY A 601 -0.36 22.96 -7.26
CA GLY A 601 0.59 22.52 -6.23
C GLY A 601 0.00 21.70 -5.08
N VAL A 602 -1.30 21.41 -5.07
CA VAL A 602 -1.93 20.50 -4.10
C VAL A 602 -1.88 19.06 -4.60
N ASN A 603 -1.29 18.16 -3.81
CA ASN A 603 -1.35 16.71 -4.07
C ASN A 603 -2.76 16.20 -3.78
N TRP A 604 -3.40 15.50 -4.71
CA TRP A 604 -4.71 14.90 -4.48
C TRP A 604 -4.88 13.57 -5.20
N THR A 605 -5.76 12.72 -4.67
CA THR A 605 -6.08 11.37 -5.20
C THR A 605 -7.58 11.18 -5.35
N SER A 606 -8.02 10.59 -6.47
CA SER A 606 -9.42 10.31 -6.79
C SER A 606 -9.77 8.83 -6.62
N GLU A 607 -10.80 8.53 -5.83
CA GLU A 607 -11.47 7.22 -5.74
C GLU A 607 -12.96 7.33 -6.12
N LEU A 608 -13.28 8.22 -7.06
CA LEU A 608 -14.64 8.38 -7.56
C LEU A 608 -15.04 7.17 -8.41
N LYS A 609 -16.22 6.63 -8.12
CA LYS A 609 -16.79 5.49 -8.84
C LYS A 609 -17.99 5.93 -9.68
N ALA A 610 -18.12 5.26 -10.82
CA ALA A 610 -19.32 5.31 -11.65
C ALA A 610 -20.53 4.81 -10.86
N LYS A 611 -21.56 5.63 -10.69
CA LYS A 611 -22.85 5.16 -10.17
C LYS A 611 -23.59 4.41 -11.28
N THR A 612 -23.65 3.09 -11.19
CA THR A 612 -24.53 2.27 -12.05
C THR A 612 -26.00 2.59 -11.70
N MET A 613 -26.78 3.07 -12.68
CA MET A 613 -28.22 3.28 -12.50
C MET A 613 -28.93 1.93 -12.36
N ALA A 614 -29.90 1.83 -11.44
CA ALA A 614 -30.74 0.64 -11.32
C ALA A 614 -31.60 0.47 -12.58
N ALA A 615 -31.83 -0.79 -13.00
CA ALA A 615 -32.56 -1.16 -14.21
C ALA A 615 -33.96 -0.52 -14.30
N ALA A 616 -34.68 -0.43 -13.18
CA ALA A 616 -36.00 0.19 -13.12
C ALA A 616 -35.95 1.71 -13.37
N GLU A 617 -34.87 2.39 -12.96
CA GLU A 617 -34.66 3.81 -13.22
C GLU A 617 -34.24 4.05 -14.66
N ALA A 618 -33.33 3.21 -15.20
CA ALA A 618 -32.93 3.25 -16.59
C ALA A 618 -34.13 3.04 -17.54
N PHE A 619 -35.01 2.09 -17.22
CA PHE A 619 -36.24 1.84 -17.96
C PHE A 619 -37.19 3.05 -17.93
N LYS A 620 -37.44 3.63 -16.74
CA LYS A 620 -38.29 4.84 -16.60
C LYS A 620 -37.70 6.05 -17.32
N ALA A 621 -36.38 6.13 -17.43
CA ALA A 621 -35.68 7.17 -18.19
C ALA A 621 -35.67 6.93 -19.71
N GLY A 622 -36.29 5.84 -20.20
CA GLY A 622 -36.39 5.53 -21.62
C GLY A 622 -35.13 4.94 -22.24
N ALA A 623 -34.22 4.36 -21.44
CA ALA A 623 -33.03 3.70 -21.96
C ALA A 623 -33.41 2.48 -22.81
N LYS A 624 -32.89 2.41 -24.04
CA LYS A 624 -33.14 1.29 -24.95
C LYS A 624 -32.45 -0.01 -24.51
N SER A 625 -31.37 0.08 -23.74
CA SER A 625 -30.68 -1.08 -23.18
C SER A 625 -30.02 -0.72 -21.85
N PHE A 626 -30.06 -1.64 -20.89
CA PHE A 626 -29.42 -1.49 -19.58
C PHE A 626 -29.05 -2.85 -18.99
N LYS A 627 -28.00 -2.86 -18.15
CA LYS A 627 -27.56 -4.05 -17.40
C LYS A 627 -28.62 -4.42 -16.36
N LEU A 628 -28.82 -5.72 -16.16
CA LEU A 628 -29.52 -6.28 -15.00
C LEU A 628 -28.47 -6.77 -14.01
N ASP A 629 -28.55 -6.33 -12.76
CA ASP A 629 -27.64 -6.73 -11.69
C ASP A 629 -28.09 -8.06 -11.09
N VAL A 630 -27.83 -9.13 -11.85
CA VAL A 630 -28.17 -10.51 -11.50
C VAL A 630 -26.90 -11.32 -11.39
N GLU A 631 -26.66 -11.92 -10.22
CA GLU A 631 -25.53 -12.80 -10.02
C GLU A 631 -25.91 -14.28 -10.20
N PHE A 632 -24.91 -15.04 -10.64
CA PHE A 632 -25.00 -16.47 -10.85
C PHE A 632 -23.77 -17.14 -10.24
N ASP A 633 -23.94 -18.36 -9.73
CA ASP A 633 -22.78 -19.17 -9.33
C ASP A 633 -21.92 -19.53 -10.54
N THR A 634 -20.64 -19.80 -10.30
CA THR A 634 -19.68 -20.20 -11.34
C THR A 634 -20.18 -21.46 -12.05
N GLY A 635 -20.25 -21.41 -13.38
CA GLY A 635 -20.77 -22.51 -14.20
C GLY A 635 -22.28 -22.77 -14.07
N SER A 636 -23.03 -21.89 -13.41
CA SER A 636 -24.46 -22.02 -13.16
C SER A 636 -25.28 -20.94 -13.86
N ALA A 637 -26.55 -21.29 -14.14
CA ALA A 637 -27.59 -20.37 -14.58
C ALA A 637 -28.65 -20.11 -13.49
N LYS A 638 -28.43 -20.61 -12.27
CA LYS A 638 -29.31 -20.35 -11.13
C LYS A 638 -29.10 -18.93 -10.60
N ILE A 639 -30.17 -18.14 -10.59
CA ILE A 639 -30.22 -16.79 -10.00
C ILE A 639 -30.04 -16.91 -8.47
N ARG A 640 -29.17 -16.08 -7.87
CA ARG A 640 -29.01 -16.04 -6.41
C ARG A 640 -30.20 -15.32 -5.74
N GLY A 641 -30.49 -15.72 -4.51
CA GLY A 641 -31.71 -15.33 -3.78
C GLY A 641 -31.83 -13.84 -3.46
N ASP A 642 -30.72 -13.11 -3.37
CA ASP A 642 -30.70 -11.70 -2.97
C ASP A 642 -30.89 -10.72 -4.17
N ASP A 643 -30.64 -11.17 -5.41
CA ASP A 643 -30.67 -10.36 -6.64
C ASP A 643 -32.07 -10.22 -7.26
N VAL A 644 -33.08 -10.69 -6.54
CA VAL A 644 -34.47 -10.74 -7.02
C VAL A 644 -35.17 -9.40 -6.98
N LYS A 645 -34.67 -8.44 -6.19
CA LYS A 645 -35.35 -7.15 -5.98
C LYS A 645 -35.46 -6.35 -7.28
N GLU A 646 -34.36 -6.22 -8.02
CA GLU A 646 -34.33 -5.46 -9.28
C GLU A 646 -35.18 -6.13 -10.36
N LEU A 647 -35.13 -7.46 -10.45
CA LEU A 647 -35.99 -8.22 -11.38
C LEU A 647 -37.48 -8.08 -11.04
N ASN A 648 -37.85 -8.00 -9.76
CA ASN A 648 -39.23 -7.75 -9.36
C ASN A 648 -39.70 -6.34 -9.77
N GLU A 649 -38.84 -5.33 -9.62
CA GLU A 649 -39.15 -3.95 -10.01
C GLU A 649 -39.30 -3.82 -11.54
N LEU A 650 -38.39 -4.42 -12.31
CA LEU A 650 -38.51 -4.47 -13.76
C LEU A 650 -39.78 -5.22 -14.19
N ALA A 651 -40.05 -6.39 -13.60
CA ALA A 651 -41.25 -7.16 -13.90
C ALA A 651 -42.52 -6.35 -13.66
N ALA A 652 -42.58 -5.54 -12.60
CA ALA A 652 -43.72 -4.67 -12.32
C ALA A 652 -43.93 -3.59 -13.40
N LEU A 653 -42.84 -3.09 -14.01
CA LEU A 653 -42.90 -2.05 -15.05
C LEU A 653 -43.34 -2.59 -16.41
N ILE A 654 -42.93 -3.81 -16.77
CA ILE A 654 -43.22 -4.41 -18.08
C ILE A 654 -44.37 -5.44 -18.05
N LYS A 655 -45.03 -5.58 -16.90
CA LYS A 655 -46.13 -6.54 -16.69
C LYS A 655 -47.32 -6.32 -17.61
N ASP A 656 -47.53 -5.09 -18.09
CA ASP A 656 -48.66 -4.73 -18.94
C ASP A 656 -48.53 -5.25 -20.38
N GLY A 657 -47.38 -5.85 -20.74
CA GLY A 657 -47.13 -6.45 -22.04
C GLY A 657 -46.97 -5.47 -23.19
N LYS A 658 -46.86 -4.16 -22.92
CA LYS A 658 -46.69 -3.16 -23.99
C LYS A 658 -45.26 -3.05 -24.50
N THR A 659 -44.29 -3.41 -23.66
CA THR A 659 -42.87 -3.32 -24.00
C THR A 659 -42.33 -4.68 -24.36
N LYS A 660 -41.86 -4.83 -25.61
CA LYS A 660 -41.11 -6.01 -26.04
C LYS A 660 -39.66 -5.87 -25.59
N GLY A 661 -39.06 -6.95 -25.12
CA GLY A 661 -37.71 -6.95 -24.58
C GLY A 661 -36.91 -8.18 -24.95
N GLU A 662 -35.62 -8.00 -25.23
CA GLU A 662 -34.64 -9.07 -25.30
C GLU A 662 -33.82 -9.11 -24.00
N ILE A 663 -33.69 -10.30 -23.42
CA ILE A 663 -32.75 -10.61 -22.34
C ILE A 663 -31.47 -11.15 -22.99
N GLY A 664 -30.41 -10.34 -22.99
CA GLY A 664 -29.11 -10.68 -23.54
C GLY A 664 -28.18 -11.24 -22.46
N GLY A 665 -27.77 -12.50 -22.58
CA GLY A 665 -26.77 -13.11 -21.71
C GLY A 665 -25.36 -13.02 -22.31
N HIS A 666 -24.36 -12.70 -21.49
CA HIS A 666 -22.97 -12.53 -21.92
C HIS A 666 -21.99 -13.21 -20.96
N THR A 667 -20.88 -13.71 -21.48
CA THR A 667 -19.74 -14.25 -20.71
C THR A 667 -18.47 -13.46 -21.00
N ASP A 668 -17.44 -13.67 -20.20
CA ASP A 668 -16.07 -13.28 -20.57
C ASP A 668 -15.46 -14.28 -21.57
N ASN A 669 -14.21 -14.05 -21.95
CA ASN A 669 -13.45 -14.92 -22.86
C ASN A 669 -12.82 -16.16 -22.18
N VAL A 670 -13.19 -16.48 -20.94
CA VAL A 670 -12.63 -17.62 -20.21
C VAL A 670 -13.54 -18.83 -20.41
N GLY A 671 -13.02 -19.86 -21.09
CA GLY A 671 -13.75 -21.09 -21.40
C GLY A 671 -13.81 -21.38 -22.90
N GLN A 672 -14.43 -22.50 -23.27
CA GLN A 672 -14.64 -22.84 -24.68
C GLN A 672 -15.80 -22.01 -25.24
N PRO A 673 -15.72 -21.46 -26.46
CA PRO A 673 -16.78 -20.64 -27.05
C PRO A 673 -18.16 -21.31 -27.05
N GLU A 674 -18.21 -22.62 -27.33
CA GLU A 674 -19.47 -23.38 -27.27
C GLU A 674 -20.05 -23.48 -25.86
N SER A 675 -19.21 -23.64 -24.84
CA SER A 675 -19.63 -23.67 -23.44
C SER A 675 -20.12 -22.30 -22.99
N ASN A 676 -19.45 -21.24 -23.41
CA ASN A 676 -19.80 -19.85 -23.13
C ASN A 676 -21.14 -19.46 -23.79
N GLN A 677 -21.36 -19.91 -25.03
CA GLN A 677 -22.63 -19.75 -25.72
C GLN A 677 -23.78 -20.46 -25.00
N LYS A 678 -23.57 -21.72 -24.58
CA LYS A 678 -24.58 -22.48 -23.81
C LYS A 678 -24.88 -21.83 -22.46
N LEU A 679 -23.85 -21.39 -21.73
CA LEU A 679 -24.00 -20.79 -20.41
C LEU A 679 -24.71 -19.43 -20.46
N SER A 680 -24.33 -18.56 -21.40
CA SER A 680 -24.99 -17.27 -21.61
C SER A 680 -26.46 -17.43 -22.01
N GLN A 681 -26.78 -18.39 -22.88
CA GLN A 681 -28.16 -18.72 -23.25
C GLN A 681 -28.96 -19.17 -22.03
N ALA A 682 -28.44 -20.10 -21.25
CA ALA A 682 -29.11 -20.62 -20.06
C ALA A 682 -29.39 -19.53 -19.00
N ARG A 683 -28.47 -18.57 -18.83
CA ARG A 683 -28.64 -17.42 -17.94
C ARG A 683 -29.72 -16.46 -18.42
N ALA A 684 -29.74 -16.14 -19.71
CA ALA A 684 -30.78 -15.32 -20.32
C ALA A 684 -32.17 -15.96 -20.16
N GLU A 685 -32.27 -17.27 -20.41
CA GLU A 685 -33.50 -18.04 -20.23
C GLU A 685 -33.96 -18.07 -18.78
N SER A 686 -33.03 -18.19 -17.82
CA SER A 686 -33.35 -18.20 -16.39
C SER A 686 -33.94 -16.87 -15.94
N VAL A 687 -33.40 -15.74 -16.42
CA VAL A 687 -33.95 -14.40 -16.13
C VAL A 687 -35.30 -14.20 -16.82
N ALA A 688 -35.46 -14.61 -18.08
CA ALA A 688 -36.75 -14.54 -18.76
C ALA A 688 -37.82 -15.39 -18.05
N ALA A 689 -37.49 -16.61 -17.64
CA ALA A 689 -38.37 -17.48 -16.87
C ALA A 689 -38.76 -16.86 -15.53
N TYR A 690 -37.83 -16.18 -14.87
CA TYR A 690 -38.09 -15.44 -13.64
C TYR A 690 -39.11 -14.31 -13.85
N LEU A 691 -38.92 -13.48 -14.89
CA LEU A 691 -39.84 -12.39 -15.23
C LEU A 691 -41.24 -12.91 -15.59
N VAL A 692 -41.33 -14.02 -16.33
CA VAL A 692 -42.60 -14.69 -16.63
C VAL A 692 -43.28 -15.19 -15.35
N ALA A 693 -42.53 -15.79 -14.42
CA ALA A 693 -43.06 -16.21 -13.13
C ALA A 693 -43.59 -15.04 -12.27
N LYS A 694 -43.12 -13.81 -12.53
CA LYS A 694 -43.62 -12.56 -11.91
C LYS A 694 -44.77 -11.90 -12.68
N GLY A 695 -45.20 -12.51 -13.77
CA GLY A 695 -46.40 -12.17 -14.52
C GLY A 695 -46.16 -11.30 -15.76
N VAL A 696 -44.93 -11.20 -16.25
CA VAL A 696 -44.64 -10.61 -17.57
C VAL A 696 -45.08 -11.59 -18.67
N PRO A 697 -45.82 -11.16 -19.71
CA PRO A 697 -46.23 -12.06 -20.79
C PRO A 697 -45.03 -12.68 -21.51
N LYS A 698 -45.08 -13.99 -21.79
CA LYS A 698 -43.96 -14.71 -22.41
C LYS A 698 -43.70 -14.24 -23.85
N ASP A 699 -44.74 -13.83 -24.57
CA ASP A 699 -44.68 -13.39 -25.97
C ASP A 699 -44.01 -12.01 -26.16
N VAL A 700 -43.80 -11.26 -25.07
CA VAL A 700 -43.06 -9.98 -25.13
C VAL A 700 -41.59 -10.10 -24.73
N LEU A 701 -41.13 -11.30 -24.32
CA LEU A 701 -39.73 -11.54 -23.94
C LEU A 701 -39.05 -12.50 -24.90
N THR A 702 -37.83 -12.14 -25.31
CA THR A 702 -36.92 -13.03 -26.04
C THR A 702 -35.64 -13.23 -25.22
N ALA A 703 -35.11 -14.45 -25.14
CA ALA A 703 -33.88 -14.74 -24.40
C ALA A 703 -32.78 -15.19 -25.37
N LYS A 704 -31.62 -14.52 -25.33
CA LYS A 704 -30.53 -14.78 -26.26
C LYS A 704 -29.17 -14.72 -25.57
N GLY A 705 -28.42 -15.80 -25.68
CA GLY A 705 -27.01 -15.87 -25.30
C GLY A 705 -26.13 -15.33 -26.41
N TYR A 706 -25.11 -14.56 -26.03
CA TYR A 706 -24.10 -14.02 -26.94
C TYR A 706 -22.70 -14.59 -26.67
N GLY A 707 -22.54 -15.45 -25.66
CA GLY A 707 -21.24 -15.92 -25.21
C GLY A 707 -20.32 -14.73 -24.94
N ASP A 708 -19.11 -14.81 -25.48
CA ASP A 708 -18.06 -13.79 -25.38
C ASP A 708 -18.01 -12.85 -26.59
N THR A 709 -18.97 -12.94 -27.52
CA THR A 709 -18.94 -12.24 -28.81
C THR A 709 -19.29 -10.75 -28.74
N LYS A 710 -19.84 -10.27 -27.61
CA LYS A 710 -20.23 -8.87 -27.39
C LYS A 710 -19.65 -8.30 -26.08
N PRO A 711 -18.32 -8.16 -25.97
CA PRO A 711 -17.69 -7.58 -24.80
C PRO A 711 -17.99 -6.06 -24.70
N VAL A 712 -18.25 -5.58 -23.49
CA VAL A 712 -18.41 -4.15 -23.17
C VAL A 712 -17.13 -3.53 -22.61
N ALA A 713 -16.15 -4.36 -22.29
CA ALA A 713 -14.82 -3.98 -21.86
C ALA A 713 -13.80 -4.99 -22.41
N ALA A 714 -12.53 -4.59 -22.52
CA ALA A 714 -11.47 -5.51 -22.94
C ALA A 714 -11.37 -6.71 -21.98
N ASN A 715 -11.23 -7.94 -22.47
CA ASN A 715 -11.15 -9.13 -21.61
C ASN A 715 -9.75 -9.34 -20.97
N ASP A 716 -9.12 -8.26 -20.53
CA ASP A 716 -7.73 -8.19 -20.09
C ASP A 716 -7.55 -8.26 -18.56
N THR A 717 -8.46 -7.64 -17.81
CA THR A 717 -8.42 -7.54 -16.34
C THR A 717 -9.55 -8.33 -15.68
N PRO A 718 -9.39 -8.79 -14.42
CA PRO A 718 -10.47 -9.40 -13.64
C PRO A 718 -11.74 -8.52 -13.58
N GLU A 719 -11.55 -7.20 -13.44
CA GLU A 719 -12.61 -6.21 -13.37
C GLU A 719 -13.36 -6.12 -14.70
N ASN A 720 -12.65 -6.04 -15.83
CA ASN A 720 -13.29 -6.01 -17.13
C ASN A 720 -13.96 -7.34 -17.50
N LYS A 721 -13.36 -8.48 -17.11
CA LYS A 721 -14.00 -9.79 -17.26
C LYS A 721 -15.29 -9.87 -16.45
N GLN A 722 -15.32 -9.33 -15.22
CA GLN A 722 -16.56 -9.22 -14.44
C GLN A 722 -17.61 -8.36 -15.15
N ARG A 723 -17.22 -7.26 -15.80
CA ARG A 723 -18.13 -6.41 -16.59
C ARG A 723 -18.71 -7.14 -17.81
N ASN A 724 -17.96 -8.07 -18.40
CA ASN A 724 -18.42 -8.87 -19.54
C ASN A 724 -19.32 -10.04 -19.12
N ARG A 725 -19.18 -10.56 -17.89
CA ARG A 725 -20.11 -11.53 -17.28
C ARG A 725 -21.40 -10.82 -16.83
N ARG A 726 -22.29 -10.51 -17.76
CA ARG A 726 -23.51 -9.74 -17.48
C ARG A 726 -24.76 -10.32 -18.14
N VAL A 727 -25.91 -9.89 -17.64
CA VAL A 727 -27.20 -9.98 -18.32
C VAL A 727 -27.71 -8.57 -18.55
N GLU A 728 -28.32 -8.30 -19.70
CA GLU A 728 -28.91 -7.00 -20.03
C GLU A 728 -30.33 -7.16 -20.55
N PHE A 729 -31.13 -6.12 -20.37
CA PHE A 729 -32.42 -5.97 -21.01
C PHE A 729 -32.29 -4.98 -22.17
N VAL A 730 -32.85 -5.32 -23.33
CA VAL A 730 -32.91 -4.46 -24.51
C VAL A 730 -34.38 -4.28 -24.88
N ALA A 731 -34.91 -3.08 -24.72
CA ALA A 731 -36.26 -2.73 -25.17
C ALA A 731 -36.28 -2.68 -26.71
N GLN A 732 -37.28 -3.34 -27.32
CA GLN A 732 -37.46 -3.44 -28.77
C GLN A 732 -38.48 -2.44 -29.31
#